data_AF-A0A5B8HSN9-F1
#
_entry.id   AF-A0A5B8HSN9-F1
#
_cell.length_a   1.000
_cell.length_b   1.000
_cell.length_c   1.000
_cell.angle_alpha   90.00
_cell.angle_beta   90.00
_cell.angle_gamma   90.00
#
_symmetry.space_group_name_H-M   'P 1'
#
loop_
_entity.id
_entity.type
_entity.pdbx_description
1 polymer ?
#
loop_
_entity_poly.entity_id
_entity_poly.type
_entity_poly.pdbx_seq_one_letter_code
_entity_poly.pdbx_strand_id
1 'polypeptide(L)'
;MIILSIVLVLLSNAVNIRRDLSILFNRISILILIYCILHDMSSLAVITKGVGLHGGLLLMSNITQIFHIFIFLVSILILQLTSFYPRKVWVSEYSSLKDLLLYKFIYYNTKIINKMGEHFKIIEYPLIILFVITGAVLLMSTNDLVSIFLAIELQSYGLYILSTIYRNSELSTTGGLIYFLLGGLSSCFILLGTSLLYANSGTTNLDGLYIITSISDLSANLWYTPYYINLSLVIFTIGFLFKVSAAPFHFWSPDVYDAIPTIVTTFVAIIAKISIFILLLQLVYYTNSSFSEMSWTFILLISSLFSLIIGTVVGLTQFRIKRLFAYSTISHVGFILLALGISSVESTQAFIFYLTQYSISNLNAFVILIAIGFSLYCYISENKEHEELMDKNNSPIQLVTQLKGYFYINPFLAISLAITIFSFVGVPPLIGFFGKQMVLSAALDKGLIFLSLIAILTSVIGGVYYLGIIKEMFFSLPEYKINPLLENLVLKGNVLDNNQKIINKLNFNYKNIAISSPISFVISIITLVILLFLFMNKEWLSMGKEKTIPFFNKINLINKSIRSFYRGWLTSFGWVKNTFFTRPRKLKLFVPPLKTYSRILINNYTTRRSFSMLIYSFSLLIYSFSMLKAGASYAYFVRRSQKICAASSSSSRKSFSLRYPRWGSEASLFFEEKSASILRKEYPLENNKNKLIHPWFITGFTDAEGSFMVHLEKNQDKWRVRPRFQIKLDIRDLSLLKEIKAYFNHIGSINISNKECVYKVRSLNEVAIIISHFDEYNLMSEKRADFDLFKLIVNILNNQEQHLTSQGLEEIVNIGFSMNLAQSSLVRDNFSNIIPVARPPLAKNRTIPHPEWIAGFVSGKGSFSIYASQSVNKPVSLSFRVFHYELRAKDEELLKLLSYFFNCGNLNYHEDKKAVIFVIRKFEYINHKIIPFFYKYKVKGIKCKDFKDWSEAAKIIESKNHLTQGGHNEIRRIRKNMNSYRL
;
A
#
# COMPACT_ATOMS: atom_id res chain seq x y z
N MET A 1 30.11 -9.27 4.62
CA MET A 1 29.69 -8.61 3.36
C MET A 1 28.45 -7.75 3.51
N ILE A 2 27.35 -8.28 4.05
CA ILE A 2 26.10 -7.51 4.21
C ILE A 2 26.32 -6.23 5.03
N ILE A 3 27.01 -6.30 6.18
CA ILE A 3 27.30 -5.12 7.02
C ILE A 3 28.06 -4.03 6.23
N LEU A 4 29.15 -4.39 5.55
CA LEU A 4 29.91 -3.47 4.71
C LEU A 4 29.04 -2.83 3.63
N SER A 5 28.17 -3.62 2.99
CA SER A 5 27.27 -3.12 1.96
C SER A 5 26.19 -2.17 2.51
N ILE A 6 25.69 -2.40 3.73
CA ILE A 6 24.75 -1.49 4.41
C ILE A 6 25.44 -0.14 4.64
N VAL A 7 26.68 -0.13 5.13
CA VAL A 7 27.46 1.10 5.36
C VAL A 7 27.68 1.85 4.04
N LEU A 8 28.06 1.15 2.96
CA LEU A 8 28.26 1.75 1.64
C LEU A 8 26.97 2.34 1.07
N VAL A 9 25.84 1.65 1.22
CA VAL A 9 24.53 2.12 0.73
C VAL A 9 24.04 3.32 1.56
N LEU A 10 24.29 3.35 2.87
CA LEU A 10 24.02 4.51 3.74
C LEU A 10 24.88 5.72 3.34
N LEU A 11 26.19 5.52 3.13
CA LEU A 11 27.09 6.57 2.65
C LEU A 11 26.67 7.11 1.28
N SER A 12 26.28 6.22 0.36
CA SER A 12 25.77 6.63 -0.96
C SER A 12 24.53 7.51 -0.85
N ASN A 13 23.63 7.21 0.09
CA ASN A 13 22.43 8.02 0.32
C ASN A 13 22.79 9.39 0.94
N ALA A 14 23.77 9.44 1.84
CA ALA A 14 24.22 10.67 2.49
C ALA A 14 24.95 11.63 1.54
N VAL A 15 25.71 11.11 0.57
CA VAL A 15 26.58 11.90 -0.32
C VAL A 15 25.82 12.47 -1.54
N ASN A 16 24.69 11.88 -1.94
CA ASN A 16 23.96 12.30 -3.14
C ASN A 16 22.97 13.46 -2.87
N ILE A 17 23.18 14.61 -3.53
CA ILE A 17 22.25 15.75 -3.54
C ILE A 17 20.93 15.43 -4.28
N ARG A 18 20.98 14.46 -5.22
CA ARG A 18 19.79 13.90 -5.87
C ARG A 18 19.31 12.70 -5.07
N ARG A 19 18.10 12.78 -4.50
CA ARG A 19 17.44 11.61 -3.88
C ARG A 19 17.20 10.56 -4.96
N ASP A 20 17.97 9.48 -4.90
CA ASP A 20 17.84 8.34 -5.79
C ASP A 20 16.50 7.62 -5.57
N LEU A 21 16.00 6.99 -6.63
CA LEU A 21 14.76 6.20 -6.56
C LEU A 21 15.01 4.94 -5.73
N SER A 22 14.16 4.70 -4.74
CA SER A 22 14.06 3.45 -3.93
C SER A 22 14.18 2.15 -4.74
N ILE A 23 13.70 2.14 -5.98
CA ILE A 23 13.81 1.03 -6.94
C ILE A 23 15.27 0.63 -7.17
N LEU A 24 16.19 1.60 -7.26
CA LEU A 24 17.62 1.34 -7.46
C LEU A 24 18.23 0.68 -6.22
N PHE A 25 17.86 1.15 -5.02
CA PHE A 25 18.30 0.55 -3.76
C PHE A 25 17.82 -0.90 -3.61
N ASN A 26 16.59 -1.19 -4.02
CA ASN A 26 16.08 -2.58 -4.06
C ASN A 26 16.92 -3.46 -5.01
N ARG A 27 17.34 -2.95 -6.17
CA ARG A 27 18.18 -3.70 -7.13
C ARG A 27 19.59 -3.95 -6.59
N ILE A 28 20.19 -2.94 -5.97
CA ILE A 28 21.51 -3.07 -5.33
C ILE A 28 21.44 -4.11 -4.22
N SER A 29 20.38 -4.07 -3.40
CA SER A 29 20.16 -5.05 -2.33
C SER A 29 20.02 -6.48 -2.87
N ILE A 30 19.31 -6.67 -3.99
CA ILE A 30 19.23 -7.97 -4.67
C ILE A 30 20.64 -8.45 -5.12
N LEU A 31 21.46 -7.56 -5.70
CA LEU A 31 22.83 -7.92 -6.11
C LEU A 31 23.71 -8.31 -4.93
N ILE A 32 23.61 -7.60 -3.80
CA ILE A 32 24.32 -7.93 -2.56
C ILE A 32 23.94 -9.33 -2.10
N LEU A 33 22.65 -9.66 -2.07
CA LEU A 33 22.19 -10.99 -1.64
C LEU A 33 22.62 -12.10 -2.60
N ILE A 34 22.59 -11.86 -3.92
CA ILE A 34 23.12 -12.82 -4.90
C ILE A 34 24.61 -13.08 -4.67
N TYR A 35 25.39 -12.04 -4.38
CA TYR A 35 26.81 -12.19 -4.06
C TYR A 35 27.02 -13.01 -2.78
N CYS A 36 26.18 -12.81 -1.75
CA CYS A 36 26.23 -13.61 -0.52
C CYS A 36 25.93 -15.09 -0.80
N ILE A 37 24.94 -15.40 -1.65
CA ILE A 37 24.65 -16.78 -2.06
C ILE A 37 25.86 -17.41 -2.76
N LEU A 38 26.51 -16.70 -3.68
CA LEU A 38 27.70 -17.22 -4.38
C LEU A 38 28.83 -17.52 -3.40
N HIS A 39 29.04 -16.64 -2.42
CA HIS A 39 30.04 -16.83 -1.37
C HIS A 39 29.71 -18.06 -0.50
N ASP A 40 28.46 -18.19 -0.03
CA ASP A 40 28.04 -19.32 0.79
C ASP A 40 28.16 -20.65 0.04
N MET A 41 27.77 -20.69 -1.25
CA MET A 41 27.95 -21.86 -2.10
C MET A 41 29.42 -22.27 -2.27
N SER A 42 30.34 -21.29 -2.32
CA SER A 42 31.78 -21.57 -2.37
C SER A 42 32.29 -22.14 -1.05
N SER A 43 31.78 -21.65 0.09
CA SER A 43 32.14 -22.12 1.42
C SER A 43 31.59 -23.51 1.75
N LEU A 44 30.41 -23.85 1.22
CA LEU A 44 29.75 -25.15 1.43
C LEU A 44 30.59 -26.32 0.89
N ALA A 45 31.36 -26.08 -0.18
CA ALA A 45 32.31 -27.07 -0.71
C ALA A 45 33.48 -27.39 0.25
N VAL A 46 33.77 -26.49 1.20
CA VAL A 46 34.82 -26.68 2.21
C VAL A 46 34.25 -27.41 3.43
N ILE A 47 33.08 -27.03 3.92
CA ILE A 47 32.47 -27.62 5.13
C ILE A 47 31.99 -29.07 4.90
N THR A 48 31.57 -29.41 3.67
CA THR A 48 31.25 -30.79 3.29
C THR A 48 32.42 -31.77 3.40
N LYS A 49 33.66 -31.29 3.60
CA LYS A 49 34.82 -32.12 3.94
C LYS A 49 34.95 -32.44 5.44
N GLY A 50 33.99 -32.02 6.26
CA GLY A 50 33.93 -32.31 7.70
C GLY A 50 34.61 -31.27 8.60
N VAL A 51 35.17 -30.19 8.05
CA VAL A 51 35.78 -29.12 8.85
C VAL A 51 34.72 -28.08 9.20
N GLY A 52 34.10 -28.22 10.36
CA GLY A 52 33.23 -27.19 10.94
C GLY A 52 34.06 -26.04 11.50
N LEU A 53 33.87 -24.82 11.00
CA LEU A 53 34.50 -23.63 11.55
C LEU A 53 33.83 -23.29 12.89
N HIS A 54 34.52 -23.59 14.00
CA HIS A 54 34.11 -23.22 15.34
C HIS A 54 34.86 -21.95 15.75
N GLY A 55 34.13 -20.83 15.82
CA GLY A 55 34.68 -19.53 16.23
C GLY A 55 34.41 -19.19 17.70
N GLY A 56 34.06 -20.18 18.53
CA GLY A 56 33.55 -19.99 19.89
C GLY A 56 32.15 -19.37 19.92
N LEU A 57 32.02 -18.13 19.41
CA LEU A 57 30.76 -17.38 19.34
C LEU A 57 29.83 -17.84 18.22
N LEU A 58 30.39 -18.30 17.09
CA LEU A 58 29.64 -18.70 15.91
C LEU A 58 29.99 -20.12 15.48
N LEU A 59 28.96 -20.88 15.10
CA LEU A 59 29.02 -22.23 14.56
C LEU A 59 28.48 -22.25 13.13
N MET A 60 29.30 -22.72 12.19
CA MET A 60 28.87 -22.96 10.80
C MET A 60 28.75 -24.46 10.54
N SER A 61 27.53 -24.93 10.33
CA SER A 61 27.21 -26.31 9.93
C SER A 61 26.62 -26.34 8.53
N ASN A 62 26.53 -27.53 7.93
CA ASN A 62 25.88 -27.69 6.61
C ASN A 62 24.41 -27.24 6.64
N ILE A 63 23.69 -27.51 7.73
CA ILE A 63 22.28 -27.12 7.88
C ILE A 63 22.17 -25.59 7.92
N THR A 64 22.99 -24.91 8.72
CA THR A 64 22.91 -23.44 8.84
C THR A 64 23.22 -22.76 7.51
N GLN A 65 24.24 -23.22 6.78
CA GLN A 65 24.56 -22.68 5.47
C GLN A 65 23.46 -22.90 4.41
N ILE A 66 22.82 -24.07 4.39
CA ILE A 66 21.66 -24.31 3.51
C ILE A 66 20.54 -23.31 3.82
N PHE A 67 20.27 -23.05 5.11
CA PHE A 67 19.24 -22.09 5.51
C PHE A 67 19.66 -20.62 5.32
N HIS A 68 20.95 -20.29 5.35
CA HIS A 68 21.44 -18.96 4.95
C HIS A 68 21.11 -18.69 3.47
N ILE A 69 21.47 -19.64 2.59
CA ILE A 69 21.15 -19.57 1.16
C ILE A 69 19.64 -19.47 0.96
N PHE A 70 18.86 -20.25 1.72
CA PHE A 70 17.40 -20.23 1.64
C PHE A 70 16.82 -18.86 2.03
N ILE A 71 17.25 -18.27 3.14
CA ILE A 71 16.80 -16.92 3.58
C ILE A 71 17.19 -15.85 2.57
N PHE A 72 18.39 -15.91 1.98
CA PHE A 72 18.78 -14.98 0.93
C PHE A 72 17.90 -15.11 -0.32
N LEU A 73 17.59 -16.34 -0.74
CA LEU A 73 16.72 -16.60 -1.88
C LEU A 73 15.30 -16.08 -1.63
N VAL A 74 14.71 -16.39 -0.48
CA VAL A 74 13.39 -15.89 -0.07
C VAL A 74 13.38 -14.35 -0.05
N SER A 75 14.42 -13.74 0.51
CA SER A 75 14.55 -12.28 0.59
C SER A 75 14.68 -11.62 -0.79
N ILE A 76 15.42 -12.22 -1.72
CA ILE A 76 15.51 -11.77 -3.11
C ILE A 76 14.11 -11.78 -3.76
N LEU A 77 13.33 -12.85 -3.58
CA LEU A 77 11.99 -12.96 -4.13
C LEU A 77 11.05 -11.89 -3.56
N ILE A 78 11.15 -11.57 -2.27
CA ILE A 78 10.37 -10.49 -1.63
C ILE A 78 10.80 -9.12 -2.17
N LEU A 79 12.11 -8.84 -2.26
CA LEU A 79 12.62 -7.56 -2.78
C LEU A 79 12.30 -7.35 -4.27
N GLN A 80 12.09 -8.42 -5.05
CA GLN A 80 11.65 -8.30 -6.44
C GLN A 80 10.26 -7.66 -6.57
N LEU A 81 9.40 -7.77 -5.54
CA LEU A 81 8.07 -7.13 -5.53
C LEU A 81 8.15 -5.60 -5.55
N THR A 82 9.19 -5.03 -4.94
CA THR A 82 9.40 -3.58 -4.80
C THR A 82 10.45 -3.03 -5.77
N SER A 83 11.24 -3.89 -6.40
CA SER A 83 12.32 -3.53 -7.34
C SER A 83 11.83 -3.16 -8.75
N PHE A 84 10.59 -3.52 -9.09
CA PHE A 84 10.01 -3.25 -10.39
C PHE A 84 8.64 -2.61 -10.23
N TYR A 85 8.27 -1.76 -11.20
CA TYR A 85 6.90 -1.29 -11.27
C TYR A 85 5.96 -2.50 -11.37
N PRO A 86 4.93 -2.57 -10.51
CA PRO A 86 4.06 -3.74 -10.42
C PRO A 86 3.28 -4.00 -11.72
N ARG A 87 3.17 -2.98 -12.58
CA ARG A 87 2.59 -3.11 -13.92
C ARG A 87 3.43 -2.43 -14.98
N LYS A 88 3.37 -3.01 -16.18
CA LYS A 88 3.95 -2.45 -17.40
C LYS A 88 2.89 -2.41 -18.47
N VAL A 89 2.96 -1.39 -19.32
CA VAL A 89 2.21 -1.38 -20.57
C VAL A 89 2.90 -2.37 -21.51
N TRP A 90 2.14 -3.35 -22.00
CA TRP A 90 2.62 -4.39 -22.88
C TRP A 90 2.17 -4.13 -24.32
N VAL A 91 3.07 -4.35 -25.26
CA VAL A 91 2.81 -4.25 -26.70
C VAL A 91 3.26 -5.54 -27.34
N SER A 92 2.36 -6.22 -28.04
CA SER A 92 2.63 -7.51 -28.68
C SER A 92 3.79 -7.43 -29.68
N GLU A 93 3.82 -6.36 -30.49
CA GLU A 93 4.78 -6.14 -31.58
C GLU A 93 6.23 -6.01 -31.09
N TYR A 94 6.43 -5.52 -29.87
CA TYR A 94 7.75 -5.27 -29.30
C TYR A 94 8.02 -6.09 -28.03
N SER A 95 7.26 -7.18 -27.87
CA SER A 95 7.40 -8.11 -26.76
C SER A 95 8.54 -9.11 -26.94
N SER A 96 9.19 -9.12 -28.11
CA SER A 96 10.29 -10.03 -28.38
C SER A 96 11.52 -9.68 -27.51
N LEU A 97 12.32 -10.70 -27.17
CA LEU A 97 13.50 -10.51 -26.32
C LEU A 97 14.53 -9.58 -26.97
N LYS A 98 14.62 -9.62 -28.32
CA LYS A 98 15.45 -8.72 -29.12
C LYS A 98 14.98 -7.27 -29.01
N ASP A 99 13.67 -7.06 -29.10
CA ASP A 99 13.06 -5.73 -29.06
C ASP A 99 13.13 -5.11 -27.66
N LEU A 100 12.99 -5.92 -26.60
CA LEU A 100 13.16 -5.47 -25.21
C LEU A 100 14.58 -4.99 -24.89
N LEU A 101 15.59 -5.49 -25.60
CA LEU A 101 17.00 -5.10 -25.44
C LEU A 101 17.39 -3.90 -26.32
N LEU A 102 16.77 -3.76 -27.49
CA LEU A 102 17.10 -2.71 -28.47
C LEU A 102 16.24 -1.46 -28.31
N TYR A 103 14.99 -1.60 -27.86
CA TYR A 103 14.02 -0.52 -27.83
C TYR A 103 13.60 -0.15 -26.40
N LYS A 104 13.59 1.15 -26.12
CA LYS A 104 13.13 1.72 -24.86
C LYS A 104 11.71 2.26 -25.00
N PHE A 105 10.79 1.69 -24.21
CA PHE A 105 9.40 2.14 -24.17
C PHE A 105 9.24 3.34 -23.24
N ILE A 106 8.74 4.46 -23.77
CA ILE A 106 8.35 5.62 -22.97
C ILE A 106 6.88 5.92 -23.26
N TYR A 107 6.04 5.77 -22.24
CA TYR A 107 4.64 6.21 -22.30
C TYR A 107 4.46 7.50 -21.50
N TYR A 108 3.52 8.35 -21.92
CA TYR A 108 3.25 9.60 -21.23
C TYR A 108 2.42 9.35 -19.96
N ASN A 109 2.97 9.80 -18.83
CA ASN A 109 2.47 9.58 -17.48
C ASN A 109 0.99 9.95 -17.32
N THR A 110 0.15 8.98 -16.96
CA THR A 110 -1.18 9.25 -16.41
C THR A 110 -1.17 9.17 -14.88
N LYS A 111 -1.98 10.02 -14.23
CA LYS A 111 -2.13 10.07 -12.76
C LYS A 111 -2.52 8.73 -12.13
N ILE A 112 -3.16 7.84 -12.89
CA ILE A 112 -3.61 6.51 -12.43
C ILE A 112 -2.42 5.58 -12.18
N ILE A 113 -1.40 5.61 -13.05
CA ILE A 113 -0.16 4.82 -12.90
C ILE A 113 0.67 5.37 -11.73
N ASN A 114 0.70 6.70 -11.56
CA ASN A 114 1.48 7.35 -10.51
C ASN A 114 0.93 7.16 -9.09
N LYS A 115 -0.40 7.00 -8.90
CA LYS A 115 -0.98 6.79 -7.57
C LYS A 115 -0.50 5.48 -6.90
N MET A 116 -0.02 4.52 -7.69
CA MET A 116 0.56 3.26 -7.22
C MET A 116 2.06 3.34 -6.91
N GLY A 117 2.78 4.25 -7.56
CA GLY A 117 4.21 4.41 -7.36
C GLY A 117 4.58 5.00 -5.99
N GLU A 118 3.61 5.57 -5.28
CA GLU A 118 3.84 6.24 -3.98
C GLU A 118 4.20 5.25 -2.86
N HIS A 119 3.62 4.05 -2.87
CA HIS A 119 3.92 3.00 -1.90
C HIS A 119 5.37 2.53 -1.95
N PHE A 120 6.01 2.65 -3.11
CA PHE A 120 7.36 2.17 -3.32
C PHE A 120 8.42 3.26 -3.14
N LYS A 121 8.09 4.47 -2.69
CA LYS A 121 9.06 5.59 -2.59
C LYS A 121 10.03 5.51 -1.41
N ILE A 122 9.78 4.64 -0.44
CA ILE A 122 10.54 4.62 0.82
C ILE A 122 11.91 3.97 0.55
N ILE A 123 12.98 4.77 0.63
CA ILE A 123 14.35 4.35 0.34
C ILE A 123 14.90 3.46 1.46
N GLU A 124 14.40 3.65 2.67
CA GLU A 124 14.80 2.95 3.89
C GLU A 124 14.36 1.48 3.92
N TYR A 125 13.34 1.11 3.13
CA TYR A 125 12.80 -0.26 3.10
C TYR A 125 13.86 -1.34 2.79
N PRO A 126 14.62 -1.29 1.68
CA PRO A 126 15.67 -2.27 1.40
C PRO A 126 16.80 -2.29 2.44
N LEU A 127 17.14 -1.12 3.00
CA LEU A 127 18.16 -1.00 4.04
C LEU A 127 17.76 -1.76 5.31
N ILE A 128 16.52 -1.56 5.77
CA ILE A 128 15.97 -2.26 6.94
C ILE A 128 15.90 -3.77 6.67
N ILE A 129 15.54 -4.20 5.45
CA ILE A 129 15.55 -5.63 5.10
C ILE A 129 16.94 -6.23 5.21
N LEU A 130 17.96 -5.59 4.64
CA LEU A 130 19.34 -6.07 4.76
C LEU A 130 19.77 -6.15 6.23
N PHE A 131 19.38 -5.16 7.04
CA PHE A 131 19.63 -5.15 8.49
C PHE A 131 18.97 -6.35 9.20
N VAL A 132 17.68 -6.63 8.95
CA VAL A 132 17.01 -7.80 9.53
C VAL A 132 17.68 -9.10 9.09
N ILE A 133 18.08 -9.21 7.82
CA ILE A 133 18.77 -10.39 7.30
C ILE A 133 20.11 -10.61 8.01
N THR A 134 20.85 -9.54 8.36
CA THR A 134 22.07 -9.69 9.18
C THR A 134 21.79 -10.33 10.53
N GLY A 135 20.76 -9.87 11.24
CA GLY A 135 20.35 -10.47 12.51
C GLY A 135 19.91 -11.92 12.35
N ALA A 136 19.12 -12.22 11.30
CA ALA A 136 18.65 -13.58 11.02
C ALA A 136 19.79 -14.57 10.74
N VAL A 137 20.79 -14.17 9.94
CA VAL A 137 21.97 -15.00 9.60
C VAL A 137 22.86 -15.21 10.82
N LEU A 138 23.09 -14.15 11.60
CA LEU A 138 23.82 -14.26 12.86
C LEU A 138 23.09 -15.23 13.79
N LEU A 139 21.77 -15.09 13.96
CA LEU A 139 20.96 -15.92 14.86
C LEU A 139 21.10 -17.42 14.56
N MET A 140 21.00 -17.82 13.29
CA MET A 140 21.13 -19.23 12.89
C MET A 140 22.54 -19.80 13.09
N SER A 141 23.55 -18.94 13.17
CA SER A 141 24.94 -19.36 13.32
C SER A 141 25.49 -19.13 14.72
N THR A 142 24.64 -18.79 15.68
CA THR A 142 25.07 -18.58 17.07
C THR A 142 25.45 -19.89 17.76
N ASN A 143 26.50 -19.83 18.58
CA ASN A 143 26.92 -20.94 19.46
C ASN A 143 26.99 -20.53 20.94
N ASP A 144 26.68 -19.28 21.26
CA ASP A 144 26.83 -18.72 22.60
C ASP A 144 25.54 -18.00 23.03
N LEU A 145 25.15 -18.14 24.31
CA LEU A 145 23.91 -17.56 24.84
C LEU A 145 23.83 -16.02 24.67
N VAL A 146 24.96 -15.31 24.80
CA VAL A 146 25.00 -13.85 24.61
C VAL A 146 24.80 -13.50 23.13
N SER A 147 25.46 -14.26 22.25
CA SER A 147 25.31 -14.07 20.80
C SER A 147 23.86 -14.30 20.34
N ILE A 148 23.15 -15.27 20.93
CA ILE A 148 21.72 -15.53 20.67
C ILE A 148 20.89 -14.28 20.99
N PHE A 149 21.07 -13.70 22.17
CA PHE A 149 20.32 -12.53 22.60
C PHE A 149 20.60 -11.30 21.72
N LEU A 150 21.87 -11.04 21.39
CA LEU A 150 22.22 -9.90 20.54
C LEU A 150 21.69 -10.06 19.10
N ALA A 151 21.78 -11.26 18.54
CA ALA A 151 21.30 -11.53 17.18
C ALA A 151 19.77 -11.44 17.08
N ILE A 152 19.03 -11.92 18.08
CA ILE A 152 17.56 -11.85 18.06
C ILE A 152 17.06 -10.42 18.23
N GLU A 153 17.71 -9.61 19.07
CA GLU A 153 17.37 -8.19 19.23
C GLU A 153 17.68 -7.42 17.94
N LEU A 154 18.85 -7.66 17.33
CA LEU A 154 19.20 -7.06 16.05
C LEU A 154 18.14 -7.33 14.97
N GLN A 155 17.67 -8.57 14.89
CA GLN A 155 16.59 -8.97 13.98
C GLN A 155 15.27 -8.28 14.34
N SER A 156 14.92 -8.25 15.63
CA SER A 156 13.64 -7.75 16.14
C SER A 156 13.49 -6.24 15.93
N TYR A 157 14.51 -5.44 16.25
CA TYR A 157 14.48 -3.99 16.03
C TYR A 157 14.25 -3.64 14.56
N GLY A 158 14.90 -4.35 13.64
CA GLY A 158 14.67 -4.14 12.21
C GLY A 158 13.22 -4.45 11.82
N LEU A 159 12.62 -5.51 12.36
CA LEU A 159 11.22 -5.88 12.10
C LEU A 159 10.22 -4.88 12.71
N TYR A 160 10.49 -4.35 13.91
CA TYR A 160 9.66 -3.31 14.53
C TYR A 160 9.67 -2.02 13.70
N ILE A 161 10.82 -1.59 13.20
CA ILE A 161 10.92 -0.42 12.30
C ILE A 161 10.20 -0.70 10.98
N LEU A 162 10.36 -1.91 10.42
CA LEU A 162 9.70 -2.29 9.17
C LEU A 162 8.17 -2.26 9.30
N SER A 163 7.63 -2.65 10.46
CA SER A 163 6.19 -2.64 10.73
C SER A 163 5.56 -1.24 10.78
N THR A 164 6.35 -0.22 11.13
CA THR A 164 5.91 1.19 11.25
C THR A 164 6.31 2.05 10.05
N ILE A 165 6.78 1.42 8.96
CA ILE A 165 7.36 2.15 7.83
C ILE A 165 6.36 3.10 7.15
N TYR A 166 5.06 2.78 7.20
CA TYR A 166 4.00 3.66 6.72
C TYR A 166 3.45 4.54 7.85
N ARG A 167 4.18 5.62 8.16
CA ARG A 167 3.88 6.55 9.27
C ARG A 167 2.52 7.25 9.16
N ASN A 168 1.99 7.37 7.95
CA ASN A 168 0.71 8.05 7.69
C ASN A 168 -0.51 7.16 7.93
N SER A 169 -0.33 5.85 8.15
CA SER A 169 -1.41 4.91 8.43
C SER A 169 -1.45 4.56 9.90
N GLU A 170 -2.59 4.83 10.53
CA GLU A 170 -2.84 4.53 11.95
C GLU A 170 -2.78 3.02 12.23
N LEU A 171 -3.23 2.17 11.31
CA LEU A 171 -3.13 0.72 11.49
C LEU A 171 -1.67 0.27 11.53
N SER A 172 -0.81 0.77 10.63
CA SER A 172 0.61 0.37 10.61
C SER A 172 1.35 0.82 11.88
N THR A 173 1.03 2.01 12.42
CA THR A 173 1.65 2.51 13.66
C THR A 173 1.18 1.74 14.88
N THR A 174 -0.13 1.48 15.01
CA THR A 174 -0.70 0.67 16.09
C THR A 174 -0.19 -0.77 16.06
N GLY A 175 -0.18 -1.41 14.89
CA GLY A 175 0.36 -2.76 14.71
C GLY A 175 1.85 -2.87 15.06
N GLY A 176 2.65 -1.87 14.67
CA GLY A 176 4.07 -1.86 15.03
C GLY A 176 4.33 -1.62 16.52
N LEU A 177 3.50 -0.81 17.19
CA LEU A 177 3.58 -0.61 18.63
C LEU A 177 3.21 -1.89 19.41
N ILE A 178 2.14 -2.58 19.01
CA ILE A 178 1.77 -3.89 19.58
C ILE A 178 2.92 -4.89 19.40
N TYR A 179 3.52 -4.92 18.22
CA TYR A 179 4.62 -5.83 17.94
C TYR A 179 5.87 -5.52 18.79
N PHE A 180 6.21 -4.24 18.96
CA PHE A 180 7.33 -3.80 19.80
C PHE A 180 7.12 -4.16 21.27
N LEU A 181 5.96 -3.84 21.85
CA LEU A 181 5.69 -4.10 23.28
C LEU A 181 5.71 -5.59 23.61
N LEU A 182 4.99 -6.40 22.84
CA LEU A 182 4.91 -7.84 23.06
C LEU A 182 6.23 -8.54 22.69
N GLY A 183 6.93 -8.02 21.69
CA GLY A 183 8.27 -8.46 21.33
C GLY A 183 9.34 -8.12 22.38
N GLY A 184 9.22 -6.99 23.08
CA GLY A 184 10.07 -6.64 24.22
C GLY A 184 9.80 -7.50 25.45
N LEU A 185 8.53 -7.79 25.74
CA LEU A 185 8.17 -8.74 26.80
C LEU A 185 8.75 -10.14 26.53
N SER A 186 8.73 -10.61 25.29
CA SER A 186 9.36 -11.88 24.94
C SER A 186 10.88 -11.89 25.15
N SER A 187 11.57 -10.77 24.89
CA SER A 187 13.02 -10.71 25.09
C SER A 187 13.42 -10.62 26.56
N CYS A 188 12.56 -10.09 27.43
CA CYS A 188 12.74 -10.23 28.89
C CYS A 188 12.77 -11.70 29.32
N PHE A 189 11.88 -12.55 28.80
CA PHE A 189 11.90 -13.99 29.09
C PHE A 189 13.16 -14.69 28.53
N ILE A 190 13.60 -14.32 27.33
CA ILE A 190 14.82 -14.85 26.73
C ILE A 190 16.03 -14.47 27.60
N LEU A 191 16.15 -13.20 28.01
CA LEU A 191 17.24 -12.71 28.86
C LEU A 191 17.22 -13.36 30.26
N LEU A 192 16.03 -13.53 30.84
CA LEU A 192 15.88 -14.23 32.12
C LEU A 192 16.29 -15.70 32.00
N GLY A 193 15.90 -16.36 30.90
CA GLY A 193 16.31 -17.74 30.62
C GLY A 193 17.82 -17.88 30.43
N THR A 194 18.46 -16.98 29.68
CA THR A 194 19.93 -17.01 29.52
C THR A 194 20.67 -16.70 30.80
N SER A 195 20.19 -15.77 31.62
CA SER A 195 20.82 -15.42 32.89
C SER A 195 20.73 -16.55 33.90
N LEU A 196 19.58 -17.23 34.00
CA LEU A 196 19.40 -18.40 34.86
C LEU A 196 20.19 -19.61 34.35
N LEU A 197 20.32 -19.78 33.03
CA LEU A 197 21.22 -20.80 32.47
C LEU A 197 22.66 -20.52 32.87
N TYR A 198 23.15 -19.30 32.66
CA TYR A 198 24.52 -18.90 33.00
C TYR A 198 24.81 -19.01 34.51
N ALA A 199 23.88 -18.57 35.37
CA ALA A 199 24.03 -18.65 36.82
C ALA A 199 24.20 -20.08 37.32
N ASN A 200 23.55 -21.05 36.65
CA ASN A 200 23.59 -22.45 37.03
C ASN A 200 24.69 -23.26 36.30
N SER A 201 25.12 -22.86 35.11
CA SER A 201 26.15 -23.59 34.34
C SER A 201 27.56 -22.99 34.48
N GLY A 202 27.66 -21.69 34.79
CA GLY A 202 28.93 -20.94 34.76
C GLY A 202 29.51 -20.74 33.36
N THR A 203 28.81 -21.18 32.30
CA THR A 203 29.29 -21.12 30.91
C THR A 203 28.22 -20.58 29.98
N THR A 204 28.61 -19.73 29.04
CA THR A 204 27.70 -19.19 28.01
C THR A 204 27.72 -19.99 26.71
N ASN A 205 28.78 -20.76 26.47
CA ASN A 205 28.95 -21.55 25.24
C ASN A 205 28.00 -22.77 25.21
N LEU A 206 27.32 -22.99 24.09
CA LEU A 206 26.39 -24.13 23.90
C LEU A 206 27.11 -25.48 23.94
N ASP A 207 28.35 -25.57 23.44
CA ASP A 207 29.14 -26.81 23.55
C ASP A 207 29.46 -27.15 25.01
N GLY A 208 29.71 -26.13 25.83
CA GLY A 208 29.91 -26.28 27.28
C GLY A 208 28.64 -26.78 27.97
N LEU A 209 27.48 -26.24 27.59
CA LEU A 209 26.18 -26.73 28.05
C LEU A 209 25.93 -28.18 27.63
N TYR A 210 26.30 -28.59 26.42
CA TYR A 210 26.19 -29.98 25.98
C TYR A 210 27.05 -30.94 26.82
N ILE A 211 28.27 -30.55 27.17
CA ILE A 211 29.13 -31.34 28.05
C ILE A 211 28.53 -31.45 29.46
N ILE A 212 28.07 -30.33 30.03
CA ILE A 212 27.46 -30.31 31.38
C ILE A 212 26.20 -31.18 31.42
N THR A 213 25.33 -31.05 30.41
CA THR A 213 24.07 -31.81 30.33
C THR A 213 24.32 -33.30 30.12
N SER A 214 25.26 -33.69 29.25
CA SER A 214 25.60 -35.11 29.03
C SER A 214 26.26 -35.80 30.23
N ILE A 215 27.01 -35.06 31.08
CA ILE A 215 27.65 -35.61 32.28
C ILE A 215 26.66 -35.66 33.46
N SER A 216 25.59 -34.85 33.46
CA SER A 216 24.69 -34.68 34.60
C SER A 216 23.91 -35.93 35.03
N ASP A 217 23.85 -36.97 34.20
CA ASP A 217 23.27 -38.28 34.55
C ASP A 217 24.15 -39.11 35.50
N LEU A 218 25.45 -38.80 35.61
CA LEU A 218 26.42 -39.66 36.29
C LEU A 218 26.63 -39.34 37.78
N SER A 219 26.03 -38.29 38.36
CA SER A 219 26.36 -37.90 39.75
C SER A 219 25.20 -37.32 40.55
N ALA A 220 24.69 -38.11 41.51
CA ALA A 220 23.70 -37.71 42.51
C ALA A 220 24.23 -36.71 43.58
N ASN A 221 25.52 -36.34 43.55
CA ASN A 221 26.20 -35.60 44.63
C ASN A 221 27.03 -34.38 44.15
N LEU A 222 26.56 -33.62 43.15
CA LEU A 222 27.15 -32.32 42.80
C LEU A 222 26.20 -31.18 43.17
N TRP A 223 26.76 -29.99 43.44
CA TRP A 223 26.01 -28.73 43.66
C TRP A 223 25.10 -28.31 42.50
N TYR A 224 25.07 -29.07 41.41
CA TYR A 224 24.25 -28.86 40.22
C TYR A 224 23.01 -29.77 40.29
N THR A 225 21.83 -29.19 40.56
CA THR A 225 20.59 -29.96 40.36
C THR A 225 20.13 -29.83 38.90
N PRO A 226 19.91 -30.96 38.19
CA PRO A 226 19.51 -30.97 36.78
C PRO A 226 18.19 -30.24 36.54
N TYR A 227 17.36 -30.14 37.58
CA TYR A 227 16.08 -29.44 37.56
C TYR A 227 16.20 -27.94 37.24
N TYR A 228 17.23 -27.24 37.74
CA TYR A 228 17.36 -25.80 37.48
C TYR A 228 17.72 -25.50 36.02
N ILE A 229 18.56 -26.32 35.38
CA ILE A 229 18.87 -26.17 33.96
C ILE A 229 17.59 -26.35 33.12
N ASN A 230 16.79 -27.38 33.44
CA ASN A 230 15.53 -27.64 32.77
C ASN A 230 14.52 -26.48 32.95
N LEU A 231 14.38 -25.94 34.16
CA LEU A 231 13.53 -24.77 34.44
C LEU A 231 13.99 -23.55 33.63
N SER A 232 15.29 -23.28 33.58
CA SER A 232 15.84 -22.17 32.79
C SER A 232 15.57 -22.35 31.29
N LEU A 233 15.69 -23.57 30.76
CA LEU A 233 15.34 -23.89 29.36
C LEU A 233 13.84 -23.71 29.10
N VAL A 234 12.96 -24.03 30.06
CA VAL A 234 11.52 -23.76 29.94
C VAL A 234 11.25 -22.26 29.82
N ILE A 235 11.82 -21.43 30.69
CA ILE A 235 11.66 -19.96 30.64
C ILE A 235 12.23 -19.40 29.33
N PHE A 236 13.40 -19.89 28.93
CA PHE A 236 14.05 -19.50 27.68
C PHE A 236 13.17 -19.81 26.46
N THR A 237 12.60 -21.02 26.40
CA THR A 237 11.77 -21.47 25.29
C THR A 237 10.42 -20.76 25.23
N ILE A 238 9.83 -20.39 26.37
CA ILE A 238 8.62 -19.53 26.41
C ILE A 238 8.85 -18.22 25.64
N GLY A 239 10.02 -17.60 25.81
CA GLY A 239 10.40 -16.39 25.07
C GLY A 239 10.42 -16.60 23.54
N PHE A 240 10.97 -17.73 23.07
CA PHE A 240 10.96 -18.08 21.65
C PHE A 240 9.58 -18.45 21.12
N LEU A 241 8.76 -19.17 21.89
CA LEU A 241 7.37 -19.49 21.52
C LEU A 241 6.56 -18.21 21.28
N PHE A 242 6.81 -17.17 22.08
CA PHE A 242 6.26 -15.82 21.86
C PHE A 242 6.70 -15.25 20.50
N LYS A 243 8.01 -15.25 20.19
CA LYS A 243 8.55 -14.71 18.92
C LYS A 243 8.08 -15.47 17.68
N VAL A 244 7.86 -16.79 17.79
CA VAL A 244 7.38 -17.66 16.70
C VAL A 244 5.86 -17.60 16.53
N SER A 245 5.15 -16.95 17.47
CA SER A 245 3.70 -16.87 17.55
C SER A 245 3.02 -18.23 17.76
N ALA A 246 3.59 -19.08 18.60
CA ALA A 246 2.99 -20.35 18.99
C ALA A 246 1.94 -20.12 20.10
N ALA A 247 0.86 -20.90 20.11
CA ALA A 247 -0.11 -20.82 21.18
C ALA A 247 0.45 -21.47 22.47
N PRO A 248 0.17 -20.90 23.67
CA PRO A 248 -0.81 -19.84 23.95
C PRO A 248 -0.33 -18.41 23.61
N PHE A 249 0.96 -18.18 23.39
CA PHE A 249 1.58 -16.85 23.22
C PHE A 249 1.42 -16.18 21.84
N HIS A 250 0.35 -16.52 21.11
CA HIS A 250 0.14 -16.14 19.71
C HIS A 250 -0.58 -14.80 19.50
N PHE A 251 -1.11 -14.20 20.57
CA PHE A 251 -2.07 -13.08 20.53
C PHE A 251 -1.65 -11.89 19.67
N TRP A 252 -0.36 -11.59 19.61
CA TRP A 252 0.14 -10.46 18.80
C TRP A 252 0.02 -10.70 17.29
N SER A 253 0.16 -11.94 16.83
CA SER A 253 0.38 -12.23 15.42
C SER A 253 -0.81 -11.91 14.50
N PRO A 254 -2.08 -12.22 14.83
CA PRO A 254 -3.20 -11.91 13.94
C PRO A 254 -3.41 -10.40 13.79
N ASP A 255 -3.25 -9.64 14.87
CA ASP A 255 -3.44 -8.19 14.86
C ASP A 255 -2.33 -7.49 14.09
N VAL A 256 -1.07 -7.88 14.33
CA VAL A 256 0.09 -7.32 13.64
C VAL A 256 0.04 -7.65 12.14
N TYR A 257 -0.39 -8.85 11.74
CA TYR A 257 -0.47 -9.22 10.32
C TYR A 257 -1.60 -8.44 9.60
N ASP A 258 -2.74 -8.18 10.25
CA ASP A 258 -3.82 -7.41 9.62
C ASP A 258 -3.53 -5.90 9.58
N ALA A 259 -2.79 -5.39 10.56
CA ALA A 259 -2.48 -3.97 10.68
C ALA A 259 -1.38 -3.51 9.69
N ILE A 260 -0.37 -4.36 9.46
CA ILE A 260 0.79 -4.01 8.65
C ILE A 260 0.49 -4.17 7.13
N PRO A 261 1.10 -3.35 6.25
CA PRO A 261 1.03 -3.54 4.80
C PRO A 261 1.42 -4.95 4.31
N THR A 262 0.69 -5.45 3.31
CA THR A 262 0.85 -6.81 2.76
C THR A 262 2.30 -7.17 2.38
N ILE A 263 3.07 -6.22 1.83
CA ILE A 263 4.47 -6.42 1.44
C ILE A 263 5.36 -6.68 2.67
N VAL A 264 5.11 -5.99 3.78
CA VAL A 264 5.89 -6.17 5.01
C VAL A 264 5.44 -7.47 5.72
N THR A 265 4.15 -7.80 5.69
CA THR A 265 3.66 -9.04 6.30
C THR A 265 4.28 -10.28 5.67
N THR A 266 4.57 -10.27 4.37
CA THR A 266 5.25 -11.40 3.70
C THR A 266 6.61 -11.68 4.32
N PHE A 267 7.33 -10.61 4.69
CA PHE A 267 8.67 -10.69 5.25
C PHE A 267 8.63 -11.13 6.72
N VAL A 268 7.77 -10.51 7.53
CA VAL A 268 7.58 -10.84 8.96
C VAL A 268 7.12 -12.30 9.14
N ALA A 269 6.24 -12.80 8.28
CA ALA A 269 5.67 -14.14 8.42
C ALA A 269 6.64 -15.29 8.09
N ILE A 270 7.79 -14.99 7.47
CA ILE A 270 8.70 -15.99 6.92
C ILE A 270 10.10 -15.88 7.52
N ILE A 271 10.78 -14.73 7.35
CA ILE A 271 12.20 -14.60 7.68
C ILE A 271 12.46 -14.75 9.18
N ALA A 272 11.61 -14.14 10.02
CA ALA A 272 11.68 -14.25 11.47
C ALA A 272 11.55 -15.69 11.96
N LYS A 273 10.58 -16.43 11.40
CA LYS A 273 10.28 -17.79 11.82
C LYS A 273 11.39 -18.77 11.42
N ILE A 274 11.91 -18.66 10.19
CA ILE A 274 13.00 -19.55 9.74
C ILE A 274 14.20 -19.46 10.67
N SER A 275 14.68 -18.24 10.98
CA SER A 275 15.89 -18.08 11.79
C SER A 275 15.72 -18.62 13.21
N ILE A 276 14.59 -18.34 13.85
CA ILE A 276 14.30 -18.81 15.21
C ILE A 276 14.13 -20.33 15.26
N PHE A 277 13.45 -20.93 14.27
CA PHE A 277 13.26 -22.37 14.25
C PHE A 277 14.57 -23.15 14.05
N ILE A 278 15.50 -22.64 13.23
CA ILE A 278 16.82 -23.27 13.08
C ILE A 278 17.65 -23.15 14.36
N LEU A 279 17.58 -22.01 15.06
CA LEU A 279 18.18 -21.88 16.39
C LEU A 279 17.55 -22.86 17.39
N LEU A 280 16.23 -23.01 17.41
CA LEU A 280 15.57 -23.98 18.29
C LEU A 280 15.99 -25.42 17.97
N LEU A 281 16.21 -25.76 16.70
CA LEU A 281 16.75 -27.07 16.31
C LEU A 281 18.16 -27.29 16.87
N GLN A 282 19.04 -26.28 16.80
CA GLN A 282 20.38 -26.36 17.41
C GLN A 282 20.29 -26.52 18.93
N LEU A 283 19.39 -25.76 19.58
CA LEU A 283 19.21 -25.86 21.01
C LEU A 283 18.70 -27.24 21.45
N VAL A 284 17.77 -27.84 20.71
CA VAL A 284 17.37 -29.24 20.91
C VAL A 284 18.58 -30.15 20.79
N TYR A 285 19.38 -30.02 19.74
CA TYR A 285 20.56 -30.85 19.55
C TYR A 285 21.54 -30.79 20.73
N TYR A 286 21.82 -29.59 21.27
CA TYR A 286 22.77 -29.39 22.36
C TYR A 286 22.25 -29.74 23.77
N THR A 287 20.94 -29.87 23.97
CA THR A 287 20.36 -30.03 25.33
C THR A 287 19.51 -31.28 25.50
N ASN A 288 19.26 -32.05 24.44
CA ASN A 288 18.39 -33.22 24.45
C ASN A 288 19.09 -34.51 24.96
N SER A 289 20.18 -34.39 25.72
CA SER A 289 20.75 -35.49 26.50
C SER A 289 19.90 -35.71 27.76
N SER A 290 19.17 -36.83 27.78
CA SER A 290 18.72 -37.62 28.93
C SER A 290 18.25 -36.95 30.24
N PHE A 291 17.73 -35.72 30.20
CA PHE A 291 16.96 -35.22 31.34
C PHE A 291 15.65 -36.02 31.51
N SER A 292 15.35 -36.32 32.77
CA SER A 292 14.14 -36.91 33.39
C SER A 292 12.80 -36.84 32.62
N GLU A 293 11.82 -37.62 33.06
CA GLU A 293 10.46 -37.80 32.48
C GLU A 293 9.72 -36.51 32.07
N MET A 294 10.08 -35.32 32.58
CA MET A 294 9.50 -34.03 32.21
C MET A 294 10.55 -33.04 31.66
N SER A 295 11.13 -33.35 30.50
CA SER A 295 12.08 -32.47 29.80
C SER A 295 11.41 -31.20 29.25
N TRP A 296 12.17 -30.12 29.09
CA TRP A 296 11.71 -28.87 28.49
C TRP A 296 11.10 -29.07 27.09
N THR A 297 11.51 -30.11 26.34
CA THR A 297 10.92 -30.45 25.03
C THR A 297 9.43 -30.78 25.12
N PHE A 298 8.95 -31.20 26.29
CA PHE A 298 7.54 -31.40 26.57
C PHE A 298 6.73 -30.10 26.44
N ILE A 299 7.31 -28.94 26.76
CA ILE A 299 6.63 -27.64 26.60
C ILE A 299 6.37 -27.34 25.11
N LEU A 300 7.28 -27.78 24.23
CA LEU A 300 7.11 -27.64 22.78
C LEU A 300 5.99 -28.54 22.27
N LEU A 301 5.87 -29.76 22.82
CA LEU A 301 4.76 -30.66 22.50
C LEU A 301 3.42 -30.10 22.99
N ILE A 302 3.35 -29.56 24.21
CA ILE A 302 2.13 -28.89 24.72
C ILE A 302 1.77 -27.70 23.82
N SER A 303 2.75 -26.86 23.50
CA SER A 303 2.53 -25.70 22.62
C SER A 303 2.10 -26.13 21.21
N SER A 304 2.61 -27.26 20.70
CA SER A 304 2.19 -27.83 19.41
C SER A 304 0.70 -28.19 19.43
N LEU A 305 0.23 -28.85 20.49
CA LEU A 305 -1.17 -29.23 20.67
C LEU A 305 -2.07 -28.00 20.70
N PHE A 306 -1.72 -26.99 21.51
CA PHE A 306 -2.51 -25.75 21.58
C PHE A 306 -2.50 -24.99 20.25
N SER A 307 -1.37 -24.96 19.55
CA SER A 307 -1.25 -24.24 18.27
C SER A 307 -2.09 -24.89 17.18
N LEU A 308 -2.15 -26.22 17.14
CA LEU A 308 -3.00 -26.98 16.22
C LEU A 308 -4.49 -26.69 16.47
N ILE A 309 -4.94 -26.73 17.73
CA ILE A 309 -6.34 -26.51 18.09
C ILE A 309 -6.73 -25.05 17.88
N ILE A 310 -6.02 -24.10 18.47
CA ILE A 310 -6.37 -22.67 18.44
C ILE A 310 -6.25 -22.12 17.01
N GLY A 311 -5.19 -22.48 16.28
CA GLY A 311 -5.00 -22.04 14.91
C GLY A 311 -6.14 -22.48 13.97
N THR A 312 -6.72 -23.66 14.20
CA THR A 312 -7.79 -24.19 13.35
C THR A 312 -9.17 -23.71 13.76
N VAL A 313 -9.51 -23.78 15.05
CA VAL A 313 -10.83 -23.36 15.57
C VAL A 313 -11.06 -21.87 15.38
N VAL A 314 -10.09 -21.03 15.75
CA VAL A 314 -10.24 -19.57 15.63
C VAL A 314 -10.09 -19.12 14.17
N GLY A 315 -9.35 -19.87 13.35
CA GLY A 315 -9.25 -19.63 11.90
C GLY A 315 -10.61 -19.66 11.18
N LEU A 316 -11.53 -20.54 11.61
CA LEU A 316 -12.86 -20.68 11.01
C LEU A 316 -13.74 -19.42 11.13
N THR A 317 -13.52 -18.58 12.16
CA THR A 317 -14.34 -17.40 12.41
C THR A 317 -13.84 -16.14 11.70
N GLN A 318 -12.69 -16.22 11.01
CA GLN A 318 -12.04 -15.05 10.42
C GLN A 318 -12.58 -14.68 9.04
N PHE A 319 -13.01 -13.42 8.88
CA PHE A 319 -13.41 -12.84 7.59
C PHE A 319 -12.29 -12.08 6.87
N ARG A 320 -11.29 -11.61 7.64
CA ARG A 320 -10.14 -10.85 7.15
C ARG A 320 -9.07 -11.82 6.65
N ILE A 321 -8.64 -11.67 5.40
CA ILE A 321 -7.76 -12.65 4.75
C ILE A 321 -6.38 -12.74 5.43
N LYS A 322 -5.83 -11.61 5.90
CA LYS A 322 -4.53 -11.60 6.57
C LYS A 322 -4.60 -12.20 7.97
N ARG A 323 -5.68 -11.94 8.73
CA ARG A 323 -5.92 -12.62 10.02
C ARG A 323 -6.11 -14.12 9.84
N LEU A 324 -6.90 -14.52 8.83
CA LEU A 324 -7.06 -15.93 8.46
C LEU A 324 -5.70 -16.58 8.17
N PHE A 325 -4.86 -15.94 7.35
CA PHE A 325 -3.50 -16.45 7.10
C PHE A 325 -2.62 -16.45 8.36
N ALA A 326 -2.76 -15.50 9.28
CA ALA A 326 -2.04 -15.52 10.55
C ALA A 326 -2.39 -16.76 11.39
N TYR A 327 -3.68 -17.07 11.58
CA TYR A 327 -4.13 -18.31 12.26
C TYR A 327 -3.71 -19.57 11.51
N SER A 328 -3.71 -19.50 10.19
CA SER A 328 -3.14 -20.54 9.33
C SER A 328 -1.66 -20.79 9.67
N THR A 329 -0.86 -19.72 9.85
CA THR A 329 0.55 -19.85 10.25
C THR A 329 0.71 -20.42 11.65
N ILE A 330 -0.21 -20.10 12.59
CA ILE A 330 -0.21 -20.67 13.95
C ILE A 330 -0.44 -22.18 13.88
N SER A 331 -1.37 -22.64 13.04
CA SER A 331 -1.59 -24.08 12.83
C SER A 331 -0.37 -24.77 12.21
N HIS A 332 0.29 -24.15 11.21
CA HIS A 332 1.51 -24.69 10.61
C HIS A 332 2.69 -24.70 11.60
N VAL A 333 2.81 -23.68 12.46
CA VAL A 333 3.77 -23.66 13.59
C VAL A 333 3.53 -24.84 14.53
N GLY A 334 2.27 -25.23 14.77
CA GLY A 334 1.94 -26.44 15.53
C GLY A 334 2.59 -27.70 14.96
N PHE A 335 2.50 -27.94 13.66
CA PHE A 335 3.18 -29.07 13.01
C PHE A 335 4.72 -28.96 13.09
N ILE A 336 5.29 -27.76 12.94
CA ILE A 336 6.75 -27.55 13.06
C ILE A 336 7.23 -27.89 14.48
N LEU A 337 6.51 -27.41 15.50
CA LEU A 337 6.83 -27.66 16.91
C LEU A 337 6.67 -29.14 17.28
N LEU A 338 5.67 -29.82 16.71
CA LEU A 338 5.46 -31.26 16.89
C LEU A 338 6.70 -32.05 16.42
N ALA A 339 7.21 -31.75 15.22
CA ALA A 339 8.43 -32.38 14.71
C ALA A 339 9.67 -32.03 15.56
N LEU A 340 9.77 -30.78 16.01
CA LEU A 340 10.92 -30.35 16.81
C LEU A 340 10.95 -31.01 18.21
N GLY A 341 9.79 -31.18 18.87
CA GLY A 341 9.70 -31.81 20.20
C GLY A 341 9.95 -33.33 20.24
N ILE A 342 9.88 -34.02 19.10
CA ILE A 342 10.14 -35.47 18.99
C ILE A 342 11.64 -35.78 18.98
N SER A 343 12.48 -34.86 18.48
CA SER A 343 13.95 -34.95 18.52
C SER A 343 14.59 -36.26 17.99
N SER A 344 13.90 -37.04 17.14
CA SER A 344 14.47 -38.18 16.42
C SER A 344 15.09 -37.76 15.08
N VAL A 345 15.92 -38.61 14.48
CA VAL A 345 16.56 -38.35 13.18
C VAL A 345 15.50 -38.16 12.08
N GLU A 346 14.49 -39.03 12.03
CA GLU A 346 13.37 -38.92 11.11
C GLU A 346 12.61 -37.60 11.31
N SER A 347 12.44 -37.21 12.57
CA SER A 347 11.74 -35.97 12.93
C SER A 347 12.50 -34.71 12.53
N THR A 348 13.83 -34.70 12.68
CA THR A 348 14.66 -33.56 12.21
C THR A 348 14.58 -33.41 10.69
N GLN A 349 14.55 -34.53 9.94
CA GLN A 349 14.32 -34.50 8.50
C GLN A 349 12.92 -33.95 8.17
N ALA A 350 11.89 -34.42 8.87
CA ALA A 350 10.52 -33.94 8.70
C ALA A 350 10.39 -32.45 9.01
N PHE A 351 11.04 -31.97 10.06
CA PHE A 351 11.09 -30.56 10.46
C PHE A 351 11.71 -29.68 9.37
N ILE A 352 12.89 -30.03 8.85
CA ILE A 352 13.58 -29.26 7.80
C ILE A 352 12.70 -29.20 6.55
N PHE A 353 12.11 -30.33 6.17
CA PHE A 353 11.24 -30.41 5.01
C PHE A 353 9.97 -29.57 5.17
N TYR A 354 9.32 -29.66 6.33
CA TYR A 354 8.10 -28.91 6.60
C TYR A 354 8.35 -27.40 6.70
N LEU A 355 9.45 -26.98 7.33
CA LEU A 355 9.83 -25.56 7.43
C LEU A 355 10.05 -24.95 6.03
N THR A 356 10.79 -25.64 5.15
CA THR A 356 11.01 -25.18 3.77
C THR A 356 9.71 -25.13 2.96
N GLN A 357 8.86 -26.16 3.08
CA GLN A 357 7.54 -26.20 2.45
C GLN A 357 6.63 -25.05 2.92
N TYR A 358 6.56 -24.81 4.23
CA TYR A 358 5.78 -23.72 4.83
C TYR A 358 6.24 -22.37 4.27
N SER A 359 7.55 -22.10 4.28
CA SER A 359 8.08 -20.83 3.78
C SER A 359 7.78 -20.58 2.30
N ILE A 360 7.89 -21.61 1.46
CA ILE A 360 7.63 -21.50 0.01
C ILE A 360 6.13 -21.26 -0.27
N SER A 361 5.25 -22.04 0.37
CA SER A 361 3.81 -21.91 0.18
C SER A 361 3.27 -20.57 0.72
N ASN A 362 3.77 -20.13 1.88
CA ASN A 362 3.40 -18.84 2.47
C ASN A 362 3.88 -17.65 1.63
N LEU A 363 5.12 -17.71 1.11
CA LEU A 363 5.62 -16.67 0.19
C LEU A 363 4.72 -16.56 -1.04
N ASN A 364 4.35 -17.70 -1.64
CA ASN A 364 3.51 -17.70 -2.83
C ASN A 364 2.11 -17.12 -2.55
N ALA A 365 1.48 -17.52 -1.44
CA ALA A 365 0.14 -17.04 -1.07
C ALA A 365 0.10 -15.51 -0.96
N PHE A 366 1.06 -14.90 -0.25
CA PHE A 366 1.09 -13.45 -0.13
C PHE A 366 1.51 -12.72 -1.42
N VAL A 367 2.45 -13.28 -2.20
CA VAL A 367 2.82 -12.70 -3.50
C VAL A 367 1.62 -12.69 -4.45
N ILE A 368 0.84 -13.76 -4.47
CA ILE A 368 -0.40 -13.84 -5.26
C ILE A 368 -1.42 -12.83 -4.75
N LEU A 369 -1.60 -12.69 -3.43
CA LEU A 369 -2.52 -11.70 -2.84
C LEU A 369 -2.15 -10.26 -3.24
N ILE A 370 -0.86 -9.93 -3.22
CA ILE A 370 -0.35 -8.64 -3.72
C ILE A 370 -0.63 -8.48 -5.22
N ALA A 371 -0.40 -9.53 -6.03
CA ALA A 371 -0.65 -9.50 -7.48
C ALA A 371 -2.14 -9.35 -7.84
N ILE A 372 -3.03 -10.04 -7.11
CA ILE A 372 -4.49 -9.87 -7.22
C ILE A 372 -4.84 -8.43 -6.85
N GLY A 373 -4.28 -7.91 -5.75
CA GLY A 373 -4.49 -6.55 -5.28
C GLY A 373 -4.14 -5.53 -6.36
N PHE A 374 -2.97 -5.69 -7.00
CA PHE A 374 -2.62 -4.89 -8.17
C PHE A 374 -3.65 -5.10 -9.27
N SER A 375 -3.92 -6.31 -9.74
CA SER A 375 -4.87 -6.53 -10.85
C SER A 375 -6.22 -5.80 -10.68
N LEU A 376 -6.76 -5.78 -9.46
CA LEU A 376 -8.08 -5.26 -9.12
C LEU A 376 -8.21 -3.73 -9.20
N TYR A 377 -7.14 -2.93 -9.12
CA TYR A 377 -7.31 -1.46 -9.19
C TYR A 377 -7.85 -0.94 -10.55
N CYS A 378 -7.82 -1.74 -11.62
CA CYS A 378 -8.48 -1.37 -12.88
C CYS A 378 -10.02 -1.51 -12.80
N TYR A 379 -10.49 -2.18 -11.76
CA TYR A 379 -11.88 -2.48 -11.51
C TYR A 379 -12.40 -1.67 -10.31
N ILE A 380 -13.70 -1.44 -10.30
CA ILE A 380 -14.45 -0.84 -9.20
C ILE A 380 -15.38 -1.93 -8.67
N SER A 381 -15.42 -2.06 -7.34
CA SER A 381 -16.38 -2.90 -6.63
C SER A 381 -17.71 -2.15 -6.50
N GLU A 382 -18.84 -2.81 -6.75
CA GLU A 382 -20.16 -2.21 -6.49
C GLU A 382 -20.50 -2.12 -4.99
N ASN A 383 -19.83 -2.94 -4.18
CA ASN A 383 -20.01 -2.97 -2.73
C ASN A 383 -19.38 -1.76 -2.05
N LYS A 384 -20.23 -0.90 -1.47
CA LYS A 384 -19.83 0.31 -0.73
C LYS A 384 -18.91 0.00 0.45
N GLU A 385 -19.11 -1.14 1.10
CA GLU A 385 -18.27 -1.60 2.21
C GLU A 385 -16.80 -1.75 1.81
N HIS A 386 -16.50 -2.09 0.55
CA HIS A 386 -15.12 -2.21 0.05
C HIS A 386 -14.46 -0.85 -0.22
N GLU A 387 -15.24 0.21 -0.37
CA GLU A 387 -14.74 1.57 -0.55
C GLU A 387 -14.42 2.25 0.78
N GLU A 388 -15.15 1.92 1.83
CA GLU A 388 -15.01 2.51 3.18
C GLU A 388 -13.91 1.85 4.03
N LEU A 389 -13.19 0.85 3.51
CA LEU A 389 -12.11 0.18 4.23
C LEU A 389 -10.93 1.12 4.50
N MET A 390 -10.49 1.13 5.76
CA MET A 390 -9.28 1.82 6.22
C MET A 390 -8.04 1.27 5.50
N ASP A 391 -7.07 2.13 5.17
CA ASP A 391 -5.79 1.76 4.56
C ASP A 391 -5.83 0.91 3.27
N LYS A 392 -6.86 1.12 2.44
CA LYS A 392 -7.00 0.52 1.09
C LYS A 392 -5.76 0.70 0.20
N ASN A 393 -5.03 1.79 0.38
CA ASN A 393 -3.84 2.07 -0.42
C ASN A 393 -2.70 1.09 -0.08
N ASN A 394 -2.44 0.85 1.21
CA ASN A 394 -1.33 0.01 1.68
C ASN A 394 -1.67 -1.49 1.69
N SER A 395 -2.95 -1.83 1.82
CA SER A 395 -3.46 -3.21 1.81
C SER A 395 -4.65 -3.32 0.85
N PRO A 396 -4.41 -3.62 -0.45
CA PRO A 396 -5.47 -3.58 -1.46
C PRO A 396 -6.52 -4.67 -1.27
N ILE A 397 -6.15 -5.80 -0.69
CA ILE A 397 -7.07 -6.90 -0.32
C ILE A 397 -7.00 -7.10 1.18
N GLN A 398 -8.16 -7.09 1.81
CA GLN A 398 -8.33 -7.21 3.25
C GLN A 398 -9.40 -8.24 3.63
N LEU A 399 -10.48 -8.34 2.85
CA LEU A 399 -11.59 -9.27 3.12
C LEU A 399 -11.55 -10.44 2.14
N VAL A 400 -12.02 -11.61 2.61
CA VAL A 400 -12.20 -12.78 1.72
C VAL A 400 -13.26 -12.50 0.65
N THR A 401 -14.28 -11.67 0.95
CA THR A 401 -15.34 -11.29 0.00
C THR A 401 -14.82 -10.51 -1.20
N GLN A 402 -13.65 -9.85 -1.11
CA GLN A 402 -13.01 -9.18 -2.24
C GLN A 402 -12.44 -10.16 -3.28
N LEU A 403 -12.39 -11.45 -2.99
CA LEU A 403 -11.95 -12.47 -3.93
C LEU A 403 -13.11 -13.06 -4.75
N LYS A 404 -14.35 -12.61 -4.52
CA LYS A 404 -15.54 -13.13 -5.20
C LYS A 404 -15.45 -13.05 -6.72
N GLY A 405 -15.63 -14.20 -7.36
CA GLY A 405 -15.65 -14.34 -8.82
C GLY A 405 -14.36 -13.92 -9.51
N TYR A 406 -13.23 -13.86 -8.78
CA TYR A 406 -11.96 -13.41 -9.36
C TYR A 406 -11.46 -14.31 -10.50
N PHE A 407 -11.88 -15.58 -10.53
CA PHE A 407 -11.59 -16.50 -11.63
C PHE A 407 -12.00 -15.94 -13.01
N TYR A 408 -13.11 -15.22 -13.10
CA TYR A 408 -13.59 -14.62 -14.36
C TYR A 408 -12.74 -13.43 -14.83
N ILE A 409 -11.97 -12.82 -13.92
CA ILE A 409 -11.09 -11.68 -14.23
C ILE A 409 -9.72 -12.19 -14.68
N ASN A 410 -9.09 -13.06 -13.88
CA ASN A 410 -7.80 -13.65 -14.20
C ASN A 410 -7.72 -15.12 -13.72
N PRO A 411 -8.02 -16.09 -14.61
CA PRO A 411 -8.11 -17.49 -14.21
C PRO A 411 -6.76 -18.06 -13.79
N PHE A 412 -5.63 -17.59 -14.35
CA PHE A 412 -4.31 -18.12 -14.03
C PHE A 412 -3.87 -17.78 -12.60
N LEU A 413 -4.12 -16.53 -12.16
CA LEU A 413 -3.84 -16.15 -10.77
C LEU A 413 -4.77 -16.87 -9.79
N ALA A 414 -6.04 -17.05 -10.15
CA ALA A 414 -6.99 -17.80 -9.34
C ALA A 414 -6.56 -19.27 -9.17
N ILE A 415 -6.17 -19.94 -10.25
CA ILE A 415 -5.66 -21.32 -10.22
C ILE A 415 -4.35 -21.40 -9.41
N SER A 416 -3.45 -20.42 -9.56
CA SER A 416 -2.22 -20.40 -8.75
C SER A 416 -2.52 -20.32 -7.26
N LEU A 417 -3.50 -19.51 -6.86
CA LEU A 417 -3.89 -19.41 -5.46
C LEU A 417 -4.54 -20.72 -4.98
N ALA A 418 -5.40 -21.33 -5.80
CA ALA A 418 -6.02 -22.61 -5.48
C ALA A 418 -4.97 -23.70 -5.22
N ILE A 419 -3.93 -23.81 -6.07
CA ILE A 419 -2.81 -24.75 -5.87
C ILE A 419 -2.09 -24.48 -4.54
N THR A 420 -1.84 -23.21 -4.20
CA THR A 420 -1.21 -22.88 -2.92
C THR A 420 -2.08 -23.23 -1.72
N ILE A 421 -3.39 -22.95 -1.79
CA ILE A 421 -4.34 -23.23 -0.71
C ILE A 421 -4.50 -24.75 -0.53
N PHE A 422 -4.61 -25.52 -1.62
CA PHE A 422 -4.62 -26.98 -1.54
C PHE A 422 -3.33 -27.54 -0.94
N SER A 423 -2.19 -26.87 -1.16
CA SER A 423 -0.94 -27.24 -0.48
C SER A 423 -1.00 -26.96 1.02
N PHE A 424 -1.65 -25.89 1.48
CA PHE A 424 -1.83 -25.65 2.92
C PHE A 424 -2.76 -26.67 3.58
N VAL A 425 -3.86 -27.03 2.90
CA VAL A 425 -4.76 -28.10 3.33
C VAL A 425 -3.99 -29.43 3.43
N GLY A 426 -3.11 -29.69 2.47
CA GLY A 426 -2.35 -30.93 2.38
C GLY A 426 -3.08 -31.96 1.52
N VAL A 427 -3.51 -31.55 0.32
CA VAL A 427 -4.15 -32.45 -0.65
C VAL A 427 -3.08 -33.16 -1.51
N PRO A 428 -3.08 -34.50 -1.64
CA PRO A 428 -2.22 -35.20 -2.60
C PRO A 428 -2.53 -34.73 -4.04
N PRO A 429 -1.53 -34.42 -4.90
CA PRO A 429 -0.09 -34.73 -4.86
C PRO A 429 0.84 -33.57 -4.42
N LEU A 430 0.33 -32.56 -3.73
CA LEU A 430 1.07 -31.32 -3.44
C LEU A 430 2.09 -31.47 -2.31
N ILE A 431 3.12 -30.61 -2.30
CA ILE A 431 4.23 -30.66 -1.33
C ILE A 431 3.78 -30.63 0.14
N GLY A 432 2.71 -29.89 0.47
CA GLY A 432 2.23 -29.80 1.86
C GLY A 432 1.61 -31.08 2.41
N PHE A 433 1.10 -31.98 1.56
CA PHE A 433 0.65 -33.30 2.00
C PHE A 433 1.82 -34.13 2.53
N PHE A 434 2.91 -34.21 1.74
CA PHE A 434 4.11 -34.94 2.14
C PHE A 434 4.77 -34.34 3.38
N GLY A 435 4.69 -33.02 3.55
CA GLY A 435 5.19 -32.36 4.75
C GLY A 435 4.45 -32.84 6.00
N LYS A 436 3.12 -32.74 6.00
CA LYS A 436 2.31 -33.21 7.13
C LYS A 436 2.50 -34.71 7.37
N GLN A 437 2.57 -35.50 6.30
CA GLN A 437 2.78 -36.95 6.40
C GLN A 437 4.10 -37.29 7.10
N MET A 438 5.23 -36.66 6.76
CA MET A 438 6.53 -36.94 7.40
C MET A 438 6.53 -36.57 8.88
N VAL A 439 5.87 -35.47 9.25
CA VAL A 439 5.74 -35.04 10.64
C VAL A 439 4.90 -36.04 11.43
N LEU A 440 3.79 -36.50 10.85
CA LEU A 440 2.90 -37.49 11.47
C LEU A 440 3.55 -38.87 11.58
N SER A 441 4.33 -39.30 10.58
CA SER A 441 5.04 -40.59 10.66
C SER A 441 6.08 -40.57 11.78
N ALA A 442 6.90 -39.52 11.88
CA ALA A 442 7.86 -39.38 12.96
C ALA A 442 7.20 -39.35 14.35
N ALA A 443 6.00 -38.78 14.47
CA ALA A 443 5.24 -38.77 15.72
C ALA A 443 4.71 -40.15 16.11
N LEU A 444 4.23 -40.92 15.13
CA LEU A 444 3.75 -42.28 15.34
C LEU A 444 4.90 -43.24 15.70
N ASP A 445 6.06 -43.08 15.06
CA ASP A 445 7.25 -43.90 15.33
C ASP A 445 7.76 -43.71 16.78
N LYS A 446 7.61 -42.50 17.36
CA LYS A 446 7.90 -42.21 18.78
C LYS A 446 6.76 -42.59 19.75
N GLY A 447 5.62 -43.09 19.25
CA GLY A 447 4.48 -43.50 20.06
C GLY A 447 3.50 -42.40 20.48
N LEU A 448 3.59 -41.18 19.90
CA LEU A 448 2.70 -40.05 20.21
C LEU A 448 1.35 -40.14 19.47
N ILE A 449 0.61 -41.23 19.70
CA ILE A 449 -0.64 -41.56 18.98
C ILE A 449 -1.68 -40.45 19.18
N PHE A 450 -1.88 -39.99 20.41
CA PHE A 450 -2.88 -38.96 20.73
C PHE A 450 -2.62 -37.62 19.99
N LEU A 451 -1.37 -37.16 19.99
CA LEU A 451 -0.98 -35.92 19.31
C LEU A 451 -1.17 -36.03 17.80
N SER A 452 -0.84 -37.19 17.21
CA SER A 452 -1.02 -37.45 15.79
C SER A 452 -2.50 -37.42 15.38
N LEU A 453 -3.38 -37.98 16.22
CA LEU A 453 -4.82 -38.00 15.96
C LEU A 453 -5.42 -36.59 15.99
N ILE A 454 -5.02 -35.77 16.98
CA ILE A 454 -5.42 -34.35 17.04
C ILE A 454 -4.91 -33.59 15.82
N ALA A 455 -3.65 -33.81 15.42
CA ALA A 455 -3.07 -33.15 14.25
C ALA A 455 -3.81 -33.50 12.94
N ILE A 456 -4.28 -34.75 12.79
CA ILE A 456 -5.11 -35.16 11.65
C ILE A 456 -6.48 -34.47 11.70
N LEU A 457 -7.18 -34.52 12.84
CA LEU A 457 -8.50 -33.89 13.00
C LEU A 457 -8.47 -32.38 12.75
N THR A 458 -7.51 -31.69 13.36
CA THR A 458 -7.33 -30.24 13.19
C THR A 458 -6.98 -29.89 11.73
N SER A 459 -6.18 -30.72 11.03
CA SER A 459 -5.92 -30.53 9.61
C SER A 459 -7.17 -30.65 8.74
N VAL A 460 -8.06 -31.60 9.04
CA VAL A 460 -9.34 -31.77 8.32
C VAL A 460 -10.25 -30.56 8.56
N ILE A 461 -10.39 -30.13 9.81
CA ILE A 461 -11.19 -28.96 10.20
C ILE A 461 -10.64 -27.69 9.53
N GLY A 462 -9.32 -27.52 9.53
CA GLY A 462 -8.66 -26.39 8.88
C GLY A 462 -8.93 -26.32 7.37
N GLY A 463 -9.16 -27.46 6.74
CA GLY A 463 -9.58 -27.55 5.34
C GLY A 463 -10.82 -26.71 5.01
N VAL A 464 -11.75 -26.54 5.96
CA VAL A 464 -13.02 -25.83 5.73
C VAL A 464 -12.80 -24.35 5.40
N TYR A 465 -11.98 -23.62 6.17
CA TYR A 465 -11.77 -22.19 5.91
C TYR A 465 -10.91 -21.94 4.65
N TYR A 466 -9.99 -22.86 4.33
CA TYR A 466 -9.22 -22.81 3.10
C TYR A 466 -10.10 -23.04 1.87
N LEU A 467 -10.97 -24.05 1.90
CA LEU A 467 -11.95 -24.31 0.85
C LEU A 467 -12.96 -23.17 0.74
N GLY A 468 -13.26 -22.46 1.83
CA GLY A 468 -14.07 -21.23 1.81
C GLY A 468 -13.51 -20.17 0.88
N ILE A 469 -12.19 -19.92 0.89
CA ILE A 469 -11.54 -18.98 -0.03
C ILE A 469 -11.69 -19.45 -1.49
N ILE A 470 -11.52 -20.74 -1.75
CA ILE A 470 -11.66 -21.31 -3.10
C ILE A 470 -13.12 -21.21 -3.57
N LYS A 471 -14.09 -21.49 -2.69
CA LYS A 471 -15.52 -21.36 -2.97
C LYS A 471 -15.86 -19.95 -3.44
N GLU A 472 -15.45 -18.94 -2.67
CA GLU A 472 -15.69 -17.54 -3.02
C GLU A 472 -15.04 -17.17 -4.35
N MET A 473 -13.83 -17.66 -4.62
CA MET A 473 -13.10 -17.30 -5.84
C MET A 473 -13.65 -17.89 -7.15
N PHE A 474 -14.10 -19.15 -7.11
CA PHE A 474 -14.49 -19.90 -8.31
C PHE A 474 -16.00 -19.99 -8.54
N PHE A 475 -16.79 -20.13 -7.47
CA PHE A 475 -18.22 -20.44 -7.58
C PHE A 475 -19.14 -19.23 -7.44
N SER A 476 -18.62 -18.07 -7.02
CA SER A 476 -19.40 -16.83 -6.96
C SER A 476 -19.27 -16.01 -8.25
N LEU A 477 -20.26 -15.15 -8.52
CA LEU A 477 -20.24 -14.23 -9.66
C LEU A 477 -19.35 -13.01 -9.35
N PRO A 478 -18.68 -12.42 -10.36
CA PRO A 478 -17.79 -11.28 -10.15
C PRO A 478 -18.58 -10.01 -9.81
N GLU A 479 -18.20 -9.34 -8.72
CA GLU A 479 -18.78 -8.05 -8.28
C GLU A 479 -18.04 -6.83 -8.87
N TYR A 480 -17.03 -7.08 -9.70
CA TYR A 480 -16.11 -6.07 -10.21
C TYR A 480 -16.48 -5.62 -11.62
N LYS A 481 -16.70 -4.31 -11.80
CA LYS A 481 -16.85 -3.67 -13.12
C LYS A 481 -15.61 -2.87 -13.48
N ILE A 482 -15.30 -2.79 -14.78
CA ILE A 482 -14.17 -1.96 -15.25
C ILE A 482 -14.47 -0.51 -14.92
N ASN A 483 -13.47 0.23 -14.45
CA ASN A 483 -13.64 1.65 -14.18
C ASN A 483 -14.02 2.39 -15.48
N PRO A 484 -15.17 3.09 -15.55
CA PRO A 484 -15.63 3.75 -16.78
C PRO A 484 -14.64 4.84 -17.25
N LEU A 485 -13.85 5.42 -16.34
CA LEU A 485 -12.79 6.35 -16.70
C LEU A 485 -11.67 5.67 -17.49
N LEU A 486 -11.37 4.39 -17.22
CA LEU A 486 -10.33 3.62 -17.92
C LEU A 486 -10.79 3.08 -19.27
N GLU A 487 -12.08 2.86 -19.44
CA GLU A 487 -12.64 2.27 -20.67
C GLU A 487 -12.39 3.18 -21.89
N ASN A 488 -12.46 4.50 -21.69
CA ASN A 488 -12.24 5.52 -22.74
C ASN A 488 -10.81 6.09 -22.77
N LEU A 489 -9.92 5.65 -21.87
CA LEU A 489 -8.56 6.19 -21.79
C LEU A 489 -7.64 5.58 -22.85
N VAL A 490 -7.22 6.40 -23.81
CA VAL A 490 -6.17 6.09 -24.77
C VAL A 490 -4.84 6.69 -24.30
N LEU A 491 -3.94 5.84 -23.84
CA LEU A 491 -2.57 6.22 -23.47
C LEU A 491 -1.71 6.34 -24.73
N LYS A 492 -0.98 7.44 -24.89
CA LYS A 492 0.01 7.59 -25.96
C LYS A 492 1.39 7.22 -25.44
N GLY A 493 2.16 6.47 -26.23
CA GLY A 493 3.57 6.22 -25.94
C GLY A 493 4.41 6.15 -27.20
N ASN A 494 5.71 6.38 -27.02
CA ASN A 494 6.71 6.37 -28.05
C ASN A 494 7.65 5.17 -27.82
N VAL A 495 7.98 4.47 -28.90
CA VAL A 495 9.04 3.48 -28.92
C VAL A 495 10.32 4.18 -29.35
N LEU A 496 11.31 4.20 -28.47
CA LEU A 496 12.63 4.76 -28.76
C LEU A 496 13.62 3.66 -29.09
N ASP A 497 14.56 3.93 -29.98
CA ASP A 497 15.79 3.13 -30.11
C ASP A 497 16.75 3.36 -28.94
N ASN A 498 17.77 2.53 -28.79
CA ASN A 498 18.87 2.74 -27.84
C ASN A 498 19.56 4.10 -28.04
N ASN A 499 19.51 4.65 -29.26
CA ASN A 499 19.99 5.99 -29.62
C ASN A 499 18.94 7.12 -29.41
N GLN A 500 17.86 6.85 -28.66
CA GLN A 500 16.78 7.80 -28.33
C GLN A 500 15.99 8.38 -29.51
N LYS A 501 16.09 7.79 -30.71
CA LYS A 501 15.24 8.17 -31.86
C LYS A 501 13.86 7.54 -31.72
N ILE A 502 12.80 8.33 -31.97
CA ILE A 502 11.41 7.86 -31.98
C ILE A 502 11.18 7.04 -33.24
N ILE A 503 10.93 5.75 -33.06
CA ILE A 503 10.65 4.82 -34.16
C ILE A 503 9.16 4.84 -34.48
N ASN A 504 8.32 4.65 -33.46
CA ASN A 504 6.86 4.57 -33.62
C ASN A 504 6.13 5.24 -32.46
N LYS A 505 4.98 5.84 -32.78
CA LYS A 505 4.00 6.36 -31.81
C LYS A 505 2.84 5.37 -31.72
N LEU A 506 2.55 4.89 -30.52
CA LEU A 506 1.54 3.88 -30.25
C LEU A 506 0.47 4.43 -29.30
N ASN A 507 -0.75 3.97 -29.50
CA ASN A 507 -1.89 4.23 -28.64
C ASN A 507 -2.27 2.94 -27.91
N PHE A 508 -2.52 3.02 -26.61
CA PHE A 508 -2.82 1.87 -25.76
C PHE A 508 -4.11 2.07 -24.98
N ASN A 509 -4.84 0.98 -24.79
CA ASN A 509 -6.02 0.95 -23.91
C ASN A 509 -5.69 0.22 -22.61
N TYR A 510 -6.62 0.24 -21.65
CA TYR A 510 -6.48 -0.46 -20.36
C TYR A 510 -6.15 -1.96 -20.51
N LYS A 511 -6.60 -2.61 -21.59
CA LYS A 511 -6.32 -4.03 -21.88
C LYS A 511 -4.83 -4.34 -22.07
N ASN A 512 -4.02 -3.33 -22.42
CA ASN A 512 -2.59 -3.49 -22.63
C ASN A 512 -1.80 -3.37 -21.32
N ILE A 513 -2.46 -3.07 -20.19
CA ILE A 513 -1.81 -2.98 -18.88
C ILE A 513 -1.69 -4.39 -18.32
N ALA A 514 -0.48 -4.94 -18.35
CA ALA A 514 -0.17 -6.26 -17.78
C ALA A 514 0.51 -6.13 -16.41
N ILE A 515 0.38 -7.17 -15.60
CA ILE A 515 1.21 -7.35 -14.40
C ILE A 515 2.68 -7.47 -14.84
N SER A 516 3.60 -6.97 -14.02
CA SER A 516 5.02 -7.02 -14.34
C SER A 516 5.50 -8.45 -14.59
N SER A 517 6.38 -8.59 -15.59
CA SER A 517 6.97 -9.89 -15.92
C SER A 517 7.70 -10.56 -14.75
N PRO A 518 8.44 -9.83 -13.86
CA PRO A 518 9.11 -10.48 -12.72
C PRO A 518 8.14 -11.09 -11.71
N ILE A 519 7.06 -10.38 -11.34
CA ILE A 519 6.07 -10.90 -10.37
C ILE A 519 5.40 -12.15 -10.92
N SER A 520 4.99 -12.12 -12.20
CA SER A 520 4.38 -13.29 -12.84
C SER A 520 5.33 -14.50 -12.91
N PHE A 521 6.63 -14.24 -13.15
CA PHE A 521 7.66 -15.28 -13.19
C PHE A 521 7.86 -15.93 -11.83
N VAL A 522 7.97 -15.11 -10.76
CA VAL A 522 8.09 -15.59 -9.38
C VAL A 522 6.91 -16.48 -9.00
N ILE A 523 5.68 -16.01 -9.23
CA ILE A 523 4.45 -16.81 -8.96
C ILE A 523 4.51 -18.13 -9.73
N SER A 524 4.83 -18.08 -11.03
CA SER A 524 4.85 -19.28 -11.87
C SER A 524 5.89 -20.31 -11.45
N ILE A 525 7.08 -19.89 -11.01
CA ILE A 525 8.11 -20.81 -10.54
C ILE A 525 7.66 -21.47 -9.25
N ILE A 526 7.17 -20.69 -8.29
CA ILE A 526 6.84 -21.23 -6.98
C ILE A 526 5.62 -22.15 -7.07
N THR A 527 4.59 -21.80 -7.85
CA THR A 527 3.44 -22.68 -8.07
C THR A 527 3.86 -23.99 -8.74
N LEU A 528 4.81 -23.94 -9.67
CA LEU A 528 5.33 -25.11 -10.36
C LEU A 528 6.18 -25.99 -9.43
N VAL A 529 6.97 -25.40 -8.54
CA VAL A 529 7.69 -26.14 -7.48
C VAL A 529 6.71 -26.85 -6.54
N ILE A 530 5.62 -26.19 -6.15
CA ILE A 530 4.58 -26.77 -5.29
C ILE A 530 3.85 -27.94 -5.99
N LEU A 531 3.57 -27.79 -7.29
CA LEU A 531 2.79 -28.76 -8.06
C LEU A 531 3.62 -29.97 -8.52
N LEU A 532 4.85 -29.77 -9.00
CA LEU A 532 5.69 -30.83 -9.56
C LEU A 532 6.48 -31.63 -8.52
N PHE A 533 6.23 -31.41 -7.23
CA PHE A 533 6.95 -32.09 -6.15
C PHE A 533 6.99 -33.62 -6.31
N LEU A 534 5.88 -34.24 -6.71
CA LEU A 534 5.79 -35.69 -6.88
C LEU A 534 6.84 -36.25 -7.87
N PHE A 535 7.19 -35.49 -8.91
CA PHE A 535 8.20 -35.88 -9.89
C PHE A 535 9.64 -35.60 -9.45
N MET A 536 9.84 -34.81 -8.39
CA MET A 536 11.14 -34.37 -7.85
C MET A 536 11.49 -34.99 -6.49
N ASN A 537 10.69 -35.95 -6.00
CA ASN A 537 10.70 -36.41 -4.62
C ASN A 537 12.10 -36.89 -4.12
N LYS A 538 12.87 -37.59 -4.98
CA LYS A 538 14.19 -38.15 -4.60
C LYS A 538 15.23 -37.08 -4.21
N GLU A 539 15.20 -35.89 -4.82
CA GLU A 539 16.19 -34.84 -4.58
C GLU A 539 15.87 -34.04 -3.31
N TRP A 540 14.59 -33.75 -3.06
CA TRP A 540 14.13 -33.03 -1.87
C TRP A 540 14.24 -33.88 -0.59
N LEU A 541 13.87 -35.17 -0.66
CA LEU A 541 14.05 -36.11 0.45
C LEU A 541 15.53 -36.30 0.83
N SER A 542 16.46 -36.10 -0.11
CA SER A 542 17.89 -36.24 0.14
C SER A 542 18.53 -35.06 0.89
N MET A 543 17.79 -33.97 1.14
CA MET A 543 18.27 -32.82 1.92
C MET A 543 18.63 -33.18 3.38
N GLY A 544 18.17 -34.34 3.88
CA GLY A 544 18.51 -34.86 5.21
C GLY A 544 19.71 -35.81 5.29
N LYS A 545 20.38 -36.16 4.17
CA LYS A 545 21.54 -37.07 4.19
C LYS A 545 22.86 -36.29 4.08
N GLU A 546 23.84 -36.59 4.93
CA GLU A 546 25.17 -35.96 5.06
C GLU A 546 26.05 -35.87 3.78
N LYS A 547 25.57 -36.35 2.63
CA LYS A 547 26.24 -36.21 1.33
C LYS A 547 25.38 -35.42 0.34
N THR A 548 25.27 -34.11 0.55
CA THR A 548 24.64 -33.19 -0.42
C THR A 548 25.67 -32.33 -1.15
N ILE A 549 26.43 -32.98 -2.04
CA ILE A 549 27.12 -32.31 -3.14
C ILE A 549 26.34 -32.70 -4.42
N PRO A 550 25.64 -31.81 -5.14
CA PRO A 550 24.96 -30.57 -4.76
C PRO A 550 23.56 -30.46 -5.42
N PHE A 551 22.58 -29.87 -4.72
CA PHE A 551 21.25 -29.54 -5.28
C PHE A 551 21.34 -28.66 -6.55
N PHE A 552 22.42 -27.88 -6.69
CA PHE A 552 22.65 -26.99 -7.83
C PHE A 552 23.37 -27.63 -9.05
N ASN A 553 24.27 -28.63 -8.92
CA ASN A 553 24.86 -29.27 -10.12
C ASN A 553 23.91 -30.28 -10.79
N LYS A 554 22.90 -30.80 -10.07
CA LYS A 554 21.91 -31.73 -10.62
C LYS A 554 20.74 -31.06 -11.35
N ILE A 555 20.70 -29.72 -11.40
CA ILE A 555 19.75 -28.96 -12.24
C ILE A 555 19.86 -29.32 -13.74
N ASN A 556 21.00 -29.86 -14.19
CA ASN A 556 21.14 -30.43 -15.55
C ASN A 556 20.32 -31.71 -15.78
N LEU A 557 20.09 -32.53 -14.74
CA LEU A 557 19.21 -33.70 -14.78
C LEU A 557 17.73 -33.29 -14.73
N ILE A 558 17.41 -32.23 -13.97
CA ILE A 558 16.08 -31.60 -13.96
C ILE A 558 15.71 -31.12 -15.36
N ASN A 559 16.64 -30.51 -16.09
CA ASN A 559 16.43 -30.08 -17.48
C ASN A 559 16.25 -31.27 -18.45
N LYS A 560 16.88 -32.42 -18.16
CA LYS A 560 16.76 -33.67 -18.93
C LYS A 560 15.42 -34.37 -18.68
N SER A 561 14.94 -34.36 -17.43
CA SER A 561 13.62 -34.86 -17.00
C SER A 561 12.48 -33.99 -17.54
N ILE A 562 12.62 -32.65 -17.47
CA ILE A 562 11.65 -31.73 -18.06
C ILE A 562 11.61 -31.89 -19.59
N ARG A 563 12.75 -32.10 -20.27
CA ARG A 563 12.79 -32.43 -21.71
C ARG A 563 12.18 -33.79 -22.04
N SER A 564 12.36 -34.82 -21.21
CA SER A 564 11.76 -36.14 -21.44
C SER A 564 10.26 -36.12 -21.17
N PHE A 565 9.80 -35.37 -20.16
CA PHE A 565 8.39 -35.10 -19.89
C PHE A 565 7.75 -34.32 -21.03
N TYR A 566 8.41 -33.28 -21.55
CA TYR A 566 7.91 -32.54 -22.72
C TYR A 566 7.82 -33.44 -23.97
N ARG A 567 8.81 -34.33 -24.17
CA ARG A 567 8.76 -35.35 -25.24
C ARG A 567 7.62 -36.36 -25.01
N GLY A 568 7.44 -36.87 -23.80
CA GLY A 568 6.39 -37.80 -23.41
C GLY A 568 4.98 -37.22 -23.53
N TRP A 569 4.84 -35.93 -23.17
CA TRP A 569 3.60 -35.14 -23.25
C TRP A 569 3.25 -34.78 -24.71
N LEU A 570 4.25 -34.54 -25.56
CA LEU A 570 4.06 -34.37 -27.01
C LEU A 570 3.72 -35.68 -27.73
N THR A 571 4.26 -36.82 -27.28
CA THR A 571 3.96 -38.13 -27.87
C THR A 571 2.59 -38.68 -27.47
N SER A 572 2.11 -38.37 -26.26
CA SER A 572 0.79 -38.82 -25.77
C SER A 572 -0.38 -38.07 -26.42
N PHE A 573 -0.15 -36.92 -27.04
CA PHE A 573 -1.15 -36.17 -27.83
C PHE A 573 -1.01 -36.35 -29.36
N GLY A 574 -0.29 -37.38 -29.83
CA GLY A 574 -0.35 -37.81 -31.23
C GLY A 574 0.17 -36.79 -32.25
N TRP A 575 1.30 -36.12 -32.00
CA TRP A 575 2.00 -35.35 -33.03
C TRP A 575 3.22 -36.12 -33.53
N VAL A 576 2.98 -36.99 -34.51
CA VAL A 576 4.02 -37.68 -35.27
C VAL A 576 4.79 -36.64 -36.10
N LYS A 577 6.12 -36.66 -35.97
CA LYS A 577 7.07 -36.00 -36.89
C LYS A 577 6.74 -36.44 -38.32
N ASN A 578 6.39 -35.52 -39.21
CA ASN A 578 6.91 -35.51 -40.59
C ASN A 578 6.55 -34.24 -41.39
N THR A 579 7.58 -33.80 -42.13
CA THR A 579 7.59 -33.10 -43.43
C THR A 579 7.03 -31.68 -43.59
N PHE A 580 7.98 -30.77 -43.84
CA PHE A 580 7.80 -29.49 -44.53
C PHE A 580 7.22 -29.67 -45.95
N PHE A 581 6.61 -28.60 -46.46
CA PHE A 581 6.21 -28.27 -47.84
C PHE A 581 4.76 -28.57 -48.32
N THR A 582 4.11 -27.48 -48.75
CA THR A 582 2.96 -27.33 -49.68
C THR A 582 1.51 -27.42 -49.16
N ARG A 583 0.64 -26.82 -49.98
CA ARG A 583 -0.67 -26.16 -49.75
C ARG A 583 -1.87 -27.15 -49.74
N PRO A 584 -3.12 -26.69 -49.55
CA PRO A 584 -4.15 -27.31 -48.70
C PRO A 584 -5.02 -28.33 -49.43
N ARG A 585 -5.66 -29.26 -48.69
CA ARG A 585 -6.94 -29.85 -49.08
C ARG A 585 -7.73 -30.44 -47.90
N LYS A 586 -9.04 -30.29 -48.02
CA LYS A 586 -10.14 -30.55 -47.08
C LYS A 586 -10.16 -32.00 -46.58
N LEU A 587 -10.48 -32.19 -45.30
CA LEU A 587 -11.22 -33.35 -44.80
C LEU A 587 -12.12 -32.91 -43.63
N LYS A 588 -13.43 -33.02 -43.86
CA LYS A 588 -14.53 -32.87 -42.89
C LYS A 588 -14.82 -34.24 -42.28
N LEU A 589 -15.02 -34.32 -40.96
CA LEU A 589 -15.79 -35.33 -40.22
C LEU A 589 -16.01 -34.76 -38.80
N PHE A 590 -17.10 -34.02 -38.55
CA PHE A 590 -18.39 -34.42 -37.94
C PHE A 590 -18.33 -34.77 -36.43
N VAL A 591 -18.75 -33.83 -35.56
CA VAL A 591 -19.63 -33.93 -34.34
C VAL A 591 -19.90 -32.46 -33.85
N PRO A 592 -21.10 -32.09 -33.31
CA PRO A 592 -21.83 -30.85 -33.65
C PRO A 592 -21.81 -29.73 -32.53
N PRO A 593 -22.70 -28.71 -32.48
CA PRO A 593 -22.33 -27.30 -32.64
C PRO A 593 -22.45 -26.46 -31.36
N LEU A 594 -21.34 -25.92 -30.84
CA LEU A 594 -21.33 -24.80 -29.88
C LEU A 594 -21.06 -23.47 -30.61
N LYS A 595 -22.03 -23.07 -31.46
CA LYS A 595 -22.00 -21.79 -32.20
C LYS A 595 -22.52 -20.64 -31.31
N THR A 596 -21.70 -20.16 -30.39
CA THR A 596 -21.80 -18.77 -29.85
C THR A 596 -20.51 -18.25 -29.17
N TYR A 597 -19.50 -19.09 -28.92
CA TYR A 597 -18.28 -18.68 -28.17
C TYR A 597 -17.03 -18.40 -29.01
N SER A 598 -17.12 -18.38 -30.35
CA SER A 598 -15.95 -18.28 -31.25
C SER A 598 -15.35 -16.88 -31.42
N ARG A 599 -15.62 -15.92 -30.51
CA ARG A 599 -14.97 -14.59 -30.50
C ARG A 599 -14.00 -14.34 -29.34
N ILE A 600 -13.79 -15.30 -28.44
CA ILE A 600 -12.93 -15.15 -27.25
C ILE A 600 -11.58 -15.90 -27.37
N LEU A 601 -11.38 -16.73 -28.42
CA LEU A 601 -10.24 -17.66 -28.53
C LEU A 601 -8.95 -17.14 -29.19
N ILE A 602 -8.78 -15.82 -29.41
CA ILE A 602 -7.62 -15.28 -30.16
C ILE A 602 -6.39 -14.96 -29.27
N ASN A 603 -6.43 -15.16 -27.95
CA ASN A 603 -5.37 -14.70 -27.04
C ASN A 603 -4.34 -15.77 -26.55
N ASN A 604 -4.00 -16.76 -27.38
CA ASN A 604 -3.14 -17.90 -26.98
C ASN A 604 -1.71 -17.90 -27.55
N TYR A 605 -1.07 -16.73 -27.72
CA TYR A 605 0.35 -16.64 -28.12
C TYR A 605 1.33 -16.33 -26.98
N THR A 606 0.86 -15.91 -25.79
CA THR A 606 1.70 -15.58 -24.63
C THR A 606 2.24 -16.81 -23.90
N THR A 607 1.46 -17.89 -23.83
CA THR A 607 1.78 -19.13 -23.11
C THR A 607 2.80 -20.02 -23.84
N ARG A 608 2.78 -20.03 -25.18
CA ARG A 608 3.76 -20.80 -25.99
C ARG A 608 5.17 -20.20 -25.94
N ARG A 609 5.28 -18.86 -25.88
CA ARG A 609 6.57 -18.15 -25.79
C ARG A 609 7.10 -18.02 -24.36
N SER A 610 6.25 -17.95 -23.34
CA SER A 610 6.70 -18.02 -21.95
C SER A 610 7.29 -19.38 -21.63
N PHE A 611 6.73 -20.48 -22.15
CA PHE A 611 7.29 -21.83 -22.01
C PHE A 611 8.59 -22.05 -22.80
N SER A 612 8.72 -21.51 -24.02
CA SER A 612 9.97 -21.61 -24.79
C SER A 612 11.06 -20.69 -24.21
N MET A 613 10.72 -19.49 -23.74
CA MET A 613 11.64 -18.64 -22.99
C MET A 613 12.00 -19.24 -21.62
N LEU A 614 11.11 -20.01 -20.99
CA LEU A 614 11.40 -20.78 -19.76
C LEU A 614 12.57 -21.74 -20.01
N ILE A 615 12.52 -22.53 -21.08
CA ILE A 615 13.57 -23.51 -21.42
C ILE A 615 14.86 -22.80 -21.83
N TYR A 616 14.79 -21.71 -22.60
CA TYR A 616 15.98 -20.98 -23.04
C TYR A 616 16.62 -20.16 -21.92
N SER A 617 15.86 -19.51 -21.04
CA SER A 617 16.38 -18.77 -19.89
C SER A 617 16.92 -19.68 -18.80
N PHE A 618 16.27 -20.83 -18.52
CA PHE A 618 16.86 -21.87 -17.68
C PHE A 618 18.15 -22.41 -18.30
N SER A 619 18.18 -22.65 -19.62
CA SER A 619 19.41 -23.06 -20.31
C SER A 619 20.49 -22.00 -20.28
N LEU A 620 20.15 -20.70 -20.30
CA LEU A 620 21.09 -19.58 -20.23
C LEU A 620 21.63 -19.35 -18.80
N LEU A 621 20.79 -19.55 -17.78
CA LEU A 621 21.18 -19.54 -16.37
C LEU A 621 22.12 -20.72 -16.09
N ILE A 622 21.83 -21.89 -16.63
CA ILE A 622 22.71 -23.06 -16.54
C ILE A 622 23.99 -22.86 -17.37
N TYR A 623 23.92 -22.22 -18.55
CA TYR A 623 25.10 -21.92 -19.39
C TYR A 623 25.98 -20.83 -18.78
N SER A 624 25.42 -19.85 -18.06
CA SER A 624 26.20 -18.87 -17.31
C SER A 624 26.85 -19.50 -16.08
N PHE A 625 26.18 -20.46 -15.43
CA PHE A 625 26.78 -21.30 -14.38
C PHE A 625 27.87 -22.26 -14.91
N SER A 626 27.79 -22.74 -16.16
CA SER A 626 28.84 -23.58 -16.77
C SER A 626 30.01 -22.78 -17.36
N MET A 627 29.78 -21.57 -17.87
CA MET A 627 30.83 -20.68 -18.40
C MET A 627 31.76 -20.14 -17.31
N LEU A 628 31.32 -20.09 -16.05
CA LEU A 628 32.14 -19.69 -14.90
C LEU A 628 33.10 -20.79 -14.40
N LYS A 629 33.02 -22.02 -14.94
CA LYS A 629 34.04 -23.07 -14.75
C LYS A 629 35.30 -22.85 -15.58
N ALA A 630 35.26 -21.98 -16.60
CA ALA A 630 36.43 -21.61 -17.40
C ALA A 630 36.93 -20.23 -16.95
N GLY A 631 37.95 -20.23 -16.08
CA GLY A 631 38.48 -19.06 -15.37
C GLY A 631 39.19 -17.98 -16.21
N ALA A 632 38.72 -17.65 -17.42
CA ALA A 632 39.41 -16.72 -18.32
C ALA A 632 38.65 -15.40 -18.64
N SER A 633 37.43 -15.18 -18.16
CA SER A 633 36.63 -14.00 -18.53
C SER A 633 36.63 -12.85 -17.51
N TYR A 634 37.30 -13.01 -16.37
CA TYR A 634 37.37 -11.99 -15.30
C TYR A 634 38.15 -10.74 -15.75
N ALA A 635 39.20 -10.92 -16.55
CA ALA A 635 39.97 -9.80 -17.11
C ALA A 635 39.25 -9.06 -18.27
N TYR A 636 38.29 -9.72 -18.93
CA TYR A 636 37.61 -9.16 -20.10
C TYR A 636 36.41 -8.28 -19.70
N PHE A 637 35.72 -8.61 -18.61
CA PHE A 637 34.56 -7.83 -18.13
C PHE A 637 34.98 -6.60 -17.31
N VAL A 638 36.04 -6.69 -16.50
CA VAL A 638 36.62 -5.54 -15.78
C VAL A 638 37.26 -4.53 -16.74
N ARG A 639 37.93 -5.00 -17.81
CA ARG A 639 38.41 -4.11 -18.88
C ARG A 639 37.28 -3.43 -19.65
N ARG A 640 36.07 -4.02 -19.70
CA ARG A 640 34.91 -3.44 -20.41
C ARG A 640 34.11 -2.48 -19.52
N SER A 641 34.01 -2.70 -18.21
CA SER A 641 33.43 -1.74 -17.26
C SER A 641 34.34 -0.52 -17.06
N GLN A 642 35.66 -0.72 -17.01
CA GLN A 642 36.62 0.40 -17.03
C GLN A 642 36.63 1.13 -18.38
N LYS A 643 36.44 0.44 -19.52
CA LYS A 643 36.26 1.09 -20.83
C LYS A 643 34.91 1.83 -20.97
N ILE A 644 33.85 1.44 -20.25
CA ILE A 644 32.57 2.18 -20.28
C ILE A 644 32.66 3.46 -19.44
N CYS A 645 33.36 3.44 -18.29
CA CYS A 645 33.67 4.67 -17.54
C CYS A 645 34.73 5.55 -18.23
N ALA A 646 35.66 4.97 -19.00
CA ALA A 646 36.64 5.72 -19.80
C ALA A 646 36.10 6.18 -21.18
N ALA A 647 35.07 5.53 -21.72
CA ALA A 647 34.41 5.96 -22.97
C ALA A 647 33.44 7.13 -22.75
N SER A 648 32.96 7.36 -21.53
CA SER A 648 32.28 8.61 -21.18
C SER A 648 33.23 9.80 -20.98
N SER A 649 34.55 9.58 -20.96
CA SER A 649 35.58 10.62 -20.80
C SER A 649 36.48 10.84 -22.03
N SER A 650 36.23 10.16 -23.16
CA SER A 650 37.14 10.17 -24.34
C SER A 650 36.47 10.39 -25.70
N SER A 651 35.32 11.08 -25.78
CA SER A 651 34.74 11.51 -27.06
C SER A 651 34.20 12.94 -27.05
N SER A 652 35.08 13.92 -26.81
CA SER A 652 35.01 15.28 -27.40
C SER A 652 36.25 16.10 -27.03
N ARG A 653 37.42 15.76 -27.59
CA ARG A 653 38.50 16.72 -27.84
C ARG A 653 38.71 16.82 -29.35
N LYS A 654 37.91 17.65 -30.00
CA LYS A 654 38.34 18.42 -31.16
C LYS A 654 38.13 19.88 -30.81
N SER A 655 39.25 20.58 -30.79
CA SER A 655 39.44 22.01 -30.63
C SER A 655 38.54 22.79 -31.59
N PHE A 656 37.56 23.50 -31.03
CA PHE A 656 37.12 24.77 -31.57
C PHE A 656 37.47 25.84 -30.54
N SER A 657 38.56 26.55 -30.85
CA SER A 657 38.90 27.81 -30.23
C SER A 657 37.86 28.86 -30.62
N LEU A 658 37.22 29.52 -29.65
CA LEU A 658 37.20 30.98 -29.49
C LEU A 658 36.02 31.45 -28.63
N ARG A 659 36.39 32.27 -27.63
CA ARG A 659 35.61 33.30 -26.91
C ARG A 659 34.57 32.86 -25.88
N TYR A 660 34.99 33.05 -24.63
CA TYR A 660 34.16 33.17 -23.43
C TYR A 660 32.99 34.16 -23.60
N PRO A 661 31.89 33.90 -22.89
CA PRO A 661 31.50 34.89 -21.90
C PRO A 661 31.42 34.27 -20.50
N ARG A 662 31.97 35.02 -19.53
CA ARG A 662 31.70 34.85 -18.11
C ARG A 662 30.21 35.11 -17.87
N TRP A 663 29.55 34.27 -17.07
CA TRP A 663 28.38 34.66 -16.27
C TRP A 663 28.37 33.85 -14.97
N GLY A 664 29.00 34.43 -13.95
CA GLY A 664 28.50 34.35 -12.59
C GLY A 664 27.58 35.55 -12.34
N SER A 665 26.76 35.44 -11.29
CA SER A 665 26.01 36.51 -10.62
C SER A 665 25.11 37.38 -11.51
N GLU A 666 23.80 37.12 -11.52
CA GLU A 666 22.76 38.15 -11.69
C GLU A 666 21.36 37.53 -11.59
N ALA A 667 20.62 37.85 -10.53
CA ALA A 667 19.15 38.01 -10.54
C ALA A 667 18.65 38.48 -9.16
N SER A 668 19.15 39.63 -8.71
CA SER A 668 18.46 40.50 -7.75
C SER A 668 18.81 41.94 -8.11
N LEU A 669 17.75 42.74 -8.36
CA LEU A 669 17.72 44.20 -8.47
C LEU A 669 18.24 44.82 -9.76
N PHE A 670 17.33 45.32 -10.59
CA PHE A 670 17.28 46.70 -11.10
C PHE A 670 15.87 46.95 -11.67
N PHE A 671 14.99 47.47 -10.81
CA PHE A 671 13.93 48.40 -11.23
C PHE A 671 14.48 49.76 -10.85
N GLU A 672 14.89 50.55 -11.85
CA GLU A 672 15.23 51.95 -11.67
C GLU A 672 14.19 52.81 -12.38
N GLU A 673 13.68 53.77 -11.64
CA GLU A 673 12.77 54.81 -12.07
C GLU A 673 13.39 55.68 -13.16
N LYS A 674 12.61 55.96 -14.20
CA LYS A 674 12.62 57.29 -14.82
C LYS A 674 11.22 57.85 -14.78
N SER A 675 11.08 58.86 -13.93
CA SER A 675 9.97 59.79 -13.84
C SER A 675 9.85 60.62 -15.12
N ALA A 676 8.64 60.80 -15.62
CA ALA A 676 8.00 62.11 -15.77
C ALA A 676 6.67 62.03 -16.54
N SER A 677 5.71 62.77 -15.98
CA SER A 677 4.50 63.34 -16.59
C SER A 677 3.17 62.60 -16.37
N ILE A 678 2.50 63.04 -15.29
CA ILE A 678 1.12 63.56 -15.28
C ILE A 678 0.15 62.83 -16.22
N LEU A 679 -0.78 62.09 -15.61
CA LEU A 679 -2.22 62.28 -15.81
C LEU A 679 -2.97 61.41 -14.79
N ARG A 680 -3.69 62.07 -13.87
CA ARG A 680 -4.81 61.46 -13.14
C ARG A 680 -5.75 60.88 -14.18
N LYS A 681 -5.90 59.55 -14.21
CA LYS A 681 -7.09 58.93 -14.81
C LYS A 681 -7.94 58.41 -13.68
N GLU A 682 -8.83 59.28 -13.22
CA GLU A 682 -10.10 58.88 -12.63
C GLU A 682 -10.72 57.86 -13.58
N TYR A 683 -11.01 56.65 -13.11
CA TYR A 683 -11.87 55.75 -13.85
C TYR A 683 -13.32 56.11 -13.48
N PRO A 684 -14.12 56.63 -14.41
CA PRO A 684 -15.53 56.85 -14.16
C PRO A 684 -16.24 55.49 -14.10
N LEU A 685 -17.04 55.29 -13.05
CA LEU A 685 -18.03 54.22 -12.97
C LEU A 685 -19.14 54.49 -13.99
N GLU A 686 -18.91 54.13 -15.25
CA GLU A 686 -19.94 54.22 -16.29
C GLU A 686 -20.71 52.90 -16.48
N ASN A 687 -22.00 52.99 -16.18
CA ASN A 687 -23.16 52.31 -16.77
C ASN A 687 -23.33 50.78 -16.66
N ASN A 688 -24.07 50.43 -15.61
CA ASN A 688 -24.72 49.14 -15.29
C ASN A 688 -25.80 48.69 -16.32
N LYS A 689 -25.44 48.29 -17.54
CA LYS A 689 -26.41 47.62 -18.43
C LYS A 689 -26.04 46.22 -18.97
N ASN A 690 -24.84 45.70 -18.70
CA ASN A 690 -24.42 44.37 -19.18
C ASN A 690 -23.91 43.41 -18.08
N LYS A 691 -24.45 43.47 -16.84
CA LYS A 691 -24.09 42.50 -15.79
C LYS A 691 -25.06 41.31 -15.77
N LEU A 692 -24.58 40.13 -16.18
CA LEU A 692 -25.28 38.83 -16.15
C LEU A 692 -25.61 38.30 -14.74
N ILE A 693 -25.07 38.93 -13.68
CA ILE A 693 -25.29 38.57 -12.28
C ILE A 693 -25.65 39.82 -11.49
N HIS A 694 -26.69 39.72 -10.66
CA HIS A 694 -27.08 40.79 -9.75
C HIS A 694 -26.03 40.98 -8.63
N PRO A 695 -25.65 42.21 -8.24
CA PRO A 695 -24.68 42.46 -7.17
C PRO A 695 -24.99 41.74 -5.85
N TRP A 696 -26.24 41.84 -5.36
CA TRP A 696 -26.70 41.09 -4.17
C TRP A 696 -26.57 39.57 -4.25
N PHE A 697 -26.61 38.96 -5.44
CA PHE A 697 -26.36 37.52 -5.57
C PHE A 697 -24.91 37.18 -5.20
N ILE A 698 -23.96 38.02 -5.58
CA ILE A 698 -22.52 37.78 -5.35
C ILE A 698 -22.19 37.96 -3.88
N THR A 699 -22.83 38.92 -3.21
CA THR A 699 -22.66 39.09 -1.77
C THR A 699 -23.22 37.92 -0.98
N GLY A 700 -24.43 37.46 -1.31
CA GLY A 700 -24.99 36.24 -0.71
C GLY A 700 -24.14 34.99 -0.97
N PHE A 701 -23.63 34.83 -2.19
CA PHE A 701 -22.76 33.71 -2.53
C PHE A 701 -21.40 33.77 -1.82
N THR A 702 -20.87 34.98 -1.59
CA THR A 702 -19.63 35.17 -0.84
C THR A 702 -19.83 34.90 0.66
N ASP A 703 -20.96 35.33 1.23
CA ASP A 703 -21.36 34.95 2.59
C ASP A 703 -21.39 33.42 2.74
N ALA A 704 -21.81 32.69 1.71
CA ALA A 704 -21.76 31.23 1.69
C ALA A 704 -20.34 30.63 1.51
N GLU A 705 -19.65 30.90 0.39
CA GLU A 705 -18.44 30.15 -0.02
C GLU A 705 -17.16 31.00 -0.14
N GLY A 706 -17.25 32.31 0.08
CA GLY A 706 -16.10 33.22 0.04
C GLY A 706 -15.24 33.17 1.30
N SER A 707 -13.96 33.54 1.17
CA SER A 707 -13.03 33.68 2.29
C SER A 707 -12.10 34.88 2.08
N PHE A 708 -11.96 35.70 3.13
CA PHE A 708 -10.96 36.77 3.22
C PHE A 708 -9.80 36.27 4.08
N MET A 709 -8.59 36.31 3.54
CA MET A 709 -7.43 35.76 4.22
C MET A 709 -6.22 36.65 4.04
N VAL A 710 -5.32 36.60 5.03
CA VAL A 710 -3.99 37.18 4.94
C VAL A 710 -2.96 36.08 5.10
N HIS A 711 -1.98 36.05 4.19
CA HIS A 711 -0.85 35.12 4.28
C HIS A 711 0.42 35.90 4.58
N LEU A 712 1.20 35.38 5.52
CA LEU A 712 2.55 35.84 5.80
C LEU A 712 3.53 34.81 5.25
N GLU A 713 4.48 35.28 4.45
CA GLU A 713 5.60 34.49 3.95
C GLU A 713 6.90 35.17 4.42
N LYS A 714 7.82 34.40 5.01
CA LYS A 714 9.16 34.89 5.38
C LYS A 714 10.15 34.47 4.30
N ASN A 715 10.87 35.43 3.73
CA ASN A 715 11.95 35.17 2.78
C ASN A 715 13.24 35.80 3.31
N GLN A 716 14.18 34.96 3.75
CA GLN A 716 15.34 35.38 4.56
C GLN A 716 14.89 36.18 5.79
N ASP A 717 15.23 37.47 5.88
CA ASP A 717 14.85 38.39 6.96
C ASP A 717 13.70 39.35 6.58
N LYS A 718 13.16 39.25 5.36
CA LYS A 718 12.04 40.09 4.92
C LYS A 718 10.72 39.35 4.98
N TRP A 719 9.73 40.00 5.59
CA TRP A 719 8.37 39.52 5.64
C TRP A 719 7.58 40.02 4.43
N ARG A 720 6.78 39.13 3.84
CA ARG A 720 5.86 39.46 2.77
C ARG A 720 4.43 39.17 3.19
N VAL A 721 3.64 40.22 3.29
CA VAL A 721 2.20 40.15 3.54
C VAL A 721 1.47 40.02 2.21
N ARG A 722 0.56 39.04 2.10
CA ARG A 722 -0.27 38.82 0.91
C ARG A 722 -1.74 38.69 1.30
N PRO A 723 -2.53 39.77 1.21
CA PRO A 723 -3.98 39.67 1.30
C PRO A 723 -4.51 38.85 0.11
N ARG A 724 -5.52 38.01 0.38
CA ARG A 724 -6.12 37.12 -0.61
C ARG A 724 -7.62 36.98 -0.36
N PHE A 725 -8.40 37.35 -1.37
CA PHE A 725 -9.78 36.91 -1.48
C PHE A 725 -9.83 35.60 -2.28
N GLN A 726 -10.62 34.63 -1.81
CA GLN A 726 -10.82 33.39 -2.56
C GLN A 726 -12.24 32.83 -2.45
N ILE A 727 -12.64 32.10 -3.49
CA ILE A 727 -13.84 31.26 -3.50
C ILE A 727 -13.42 29.88 -3.96
N LYS A 728 -13.74 28.85 -3.17
CA LYS A 728 -13.36 27.45 -3.43
C LYS A 728 -14.62 26.63 -3.68
N LEU A 729 -14.73 25.99 -4.84
CA LEU A 729 -15.90 25.17 -5.23
C LEU A 729 -15.47 23.82 -5.82
N ASP A 730 -16.42 22.91 -5.99
CA ASP A 730 -16.27 21.67 -6.78
C ASP A 730 -16.04 22.01 -8.26
N ILE A 731 -15.28 21.18 -9.00
CA ILE A 731 -15.01 21.38 -10.42
C ILE A 731 -16.28 21.48 -11.28
N ARG A 732 -17.39 20.87 -10.85
CA ARG A 732 -18.68 20.93 -11.55
C ARG A 732 -19.28 22.34 -11.59
N ASP A 733 -18.88 23.21 -10.65
CA ASP A 733 -19.31 24.62 -10.58
C ASP A 733 -18.31 25.59 -11.24
N LEU A 734 -17.38 25.09 -12.05
CA LEU A 734 -16.40 25.91 -12.75
C LEU A 734 -17.03 26.97 -13.68
N SER A 735 -18.20 26.69 -14.26
CA SER A 735 -18.93 27.70 -15.04
C SER A 735 -19.36 28.89 -14.19
N LEU A 736 -19.83 28.65 -12.96
CA LEU A 736 -20.24 29.70 -12.03
C LEU A 736 -19.05 30.57 -11.61
N LEU A 737 -17.88 29.97 -11.33
CA LEU A 737 -16.67 30.77 -11.05
C LEU A 737 -16.24 31.63 -12.23
N LYS A 738 -16.41 31.14 -13.47
CA LYS A 738 -16.12 31.94 -14.67
C LYS A 738 -17.08 33.13 -14.79
N GLU A 739 -18.36 32.96 -14.48
CA GLU A 739 -19.33 34.06 -14.45
C GLU A 739 -19.01 35.09 -13.35
N ILE A 740 -18.64 34.63 -12.14
CA ILE A 740 -18.23 35.51 -11.04
C ILE A 740 -16.97 36.28 -11.41
N LYS A 741 -15.99 35.61 -12.04
CA LYS A 741 -14.79 36.27 -12.55
C LYS A 741 -15.13 37.32 -13.62
N ALA A 742 -16.07 37.02 -14.52
CA ALA A 742 -16.52 37.98 -15.53
C ALA A 742 -17.22 39.20 -14.90
N TYR A 743 -17.99 39.02 -13.83
CA TYR A 743 -18.61 40.13 -13.08
C TYR A 743 -17.58 41.13 -12.53
N PHE A 744 -16.48 40.62 -11.96
CA PHE A 744 -15.39 41.46 -11.45
C PHE A 744 -14.41 41.89 -12.56
N ASN A 745 -14.88 42.11 -13.79
CA ASN A 745 -14.06 42.55 -14.93
C ASN A 745 -12.83 41.65 -15.21
N HIS A 746 -12.99 40.34 -15.04
CA HIS A 746 -11.95 39.32 -15.26
C HIS A 746 -10.69 39.42 -14.38
N ILE A 747 -10.76 40.10 -13.24
CA ILE A 747 -9.64 40.16 -12.27
C ILE A 747 -9.38 38.80 -11.60
N GLY A 748 -8.14 38.57 -11.17
CA GLY A 748 -7.73 37.35 -10.46
C GLY A 748 -7.60 36.10 -11.34
N SER A 749 -7.30 34.97 -10.70
CA SER A 749 -7.00 33.68 -11.37
C SER A 749 -7.91 32.56 -10.88
N ILE A 750 -8.22 31.60 -11.76
CA ILE A 750 -8.95 30.38 -11.41
C ILE A 750 -7.98 29.21 -11.55
N ASN A 751 -7.68 28.54 -10.43
CA ASN A 751 -6.86 27.34 -10.41
C ASN A 751 -7.74 26.10 -10.35
N ILE A 752 -7.47 25.13 -11.24
CA ILE A 752 -8.26 23.90 -11.36
C ILE A 752 -7.42 22.74 -10.86
N SER A 753 -7.97 21.98 -9.92
CA SER A 753 -7.44 20.70 -9.43
C SER A 753 -8.34 19.55 -9.87
N ASN A 754 -8.02 18.29 -9.54
CA ASN A 754 -8.78 17.13 -9.99
C ASN A 754 -10.25 17.10 -9.54
N LYS A 755 -10.61 17.75 -8.43
CA LYS A 755 -11.97 17.74 -7.86
C LYS A 755 -12.50 19.11 -7.46
N GLU A 756 -11.63 20.13 -7.45
CA GLU A 756 -11.97 21.46 -6.93
C GLU A 756 -11.44 22.54 -7.86
N CYS A 757 -12.16 23.65 -7.95
CA CYS A 757 -11.74 24.87 -8.62
C CYS A 757 -11.70 26.03 -7.60
N VAL A 758 -10.67 26.87 -7.69
CA VAL A 758 -10.46 27.95 -6.73
C VAL A 758 -10.22 29.26 -7.47
N TYR A 759 -11.13 30.21 -7.29
CA TYR A 759 -10.97 31.60 -7.72
C TYR A 759 -10.17 32.36 -6.66
N LYS A 760 -9.14 33.09 -7.06
CA LYS A 760 -8.22 33.83 -6.16
C LYS A 760 -7.90 35.20 -6.72
N VAL A 761 -8.04 36.24 -5.89
CA VAL A 761 -7.57 37.60 -6.15
C VAL A 761 -6.46 37.92 -5.15
N ARG A 762 -5.31 38.39 -5.65
CA ARG A 762 -4.09 38.58 -4.84
C ARG A 762 -3.40 39.92 -5.05
N SER A 763 -3.57 40.54 -6.22
CA SER A 763 -2.96 41.84 -6.50
C SER A 763 -3.67 42.92 -5.68
N LEU A 764 -2.93 43.82 -5.02
CA LEU A 764 -3.52 44.89 -4.20
C LEU A 764 -4.50 45.76 -5.01
N ASN A 765 -4.14 46.10 -6.26
CA ASN A 765 -4.99 46.86 -7.17
C ASN A 765 -6.30 46.12 -7.51
N GLU A 766 -6.23 44.79 -7.66
CA GLU A 766 -7.44 43.97 -7.91
C GLU A 766 -8.27 43.79 -6.63
N VAL A 767 -7.63 43.70 -5.47
CA VAL A 767 -8.30 43.59 -4.17
C VAL A 767 -9.10 44.87 -3.86
N ALA A 768 -8.65 46.04 -4.30
CA ALA A 768 -9.40 47.29 -4.16
C ALA A 768 -10.79 47.22 -4.83
N ILE A 769 -10.92 46.52 -5.95
CA ILE A 769 -12.21 46.30 -6.66
C ILE A 769 -13.12 45.37 -5.86
N ILE A 770 -12.55 44.39 -5.14
CA ILE A 770 -13.30 43.53 -4.23
C ILE A 770 -13.80 44.34 -3.03
N ILE A 771 -12.97 45.21 -2.47
CA ILE A 771 -13.33 46.07 -1.34
C ILE A 771 -14.45 47.03 -1.72
N SER A 772 -14.36 47.71 -2.87
CA SER A 772 -15.39 48.64 -3.31
C SER A 772 -16.76 47.99 -3.46
N HIS A 773 -16.81 46.74 -3.96
CA HIS A 773 -18.06 45.99 -4.06
C HIS A 773 -18.68 45.69 -2.69
N PHE A 774 -17.90 45.23 -1.70
CA PHE A 774 -18.41 44.87 -0.37
C PHE A 774 -18.63 46.07 0.56
N ASP A 775 -18.11 47.25 0.22
CA ASP A 775 -18.49 48.52 0.83
C ASP A 775 -19.87 49.00 0.35
N GLU A 776 -20.17 48.82 -0.94
CA GLU A 776 -21.49 49.16 -1.51
C GLU A 776 -22.56 48.12 -1.14
N TYR A 777 -22.19 46.83 -1.14
CA TYR A 777 -23.07 45.71 -0.83
C TYR A 777 -22.54 44.93 0.38
N ASN A 778 -23.04 45.27 1.58
CA ASN A 778 -22.53 44.71 2.83
C ASN A 778 -22.81 43.20 3.00
N LEU A 779 -21.83 42.50 3.59
CA LEU A 779 -21.95 41.09 4.00
C LEU A 779 -22.80 40.98 5.27
N MET A 780 -23.57 39.90 5.36
CA MET A 780 -24.53 39.71 6.46
C MET A 780 -24.03 38.71 7.51
N SER A 781 -23.09 37.83 7.17
CA SER A 781 -22.53 36.83 8.09
C SER A 781 -21.38 37.37 8.95
N GLU A 782 -20.85 36.55 9.86
CA GLU A 782 -19.60 36.87 10.58
C GLU A 782 -18.41 37.19 9.66
N LYS A 783 -18.47 36.81 8.37
CA LYS A 783 -17.44 37.19 7.39
C LYS A 783 -17.35 38.70 7.17
N ARG A 784 -18.35 39.49 7.60
CA ARG A 784 -18.24 40.95 7.61
C ARG A 784 -17.10 41.42 8.52
N ALA A 785 -16.97 40.84 9.71
CA ALA A 785 -15.88 41.17 10.61
C ALA A 785 -14.52 40.82 9.99
N ASP A 786 -14.43 39.67 9.30
CA ASP A 786 -13.21 39.28 8.57
C ASP A 786 -12.91 40.24 7.41
N PHE A 787 -13.93 40.72 6.71
CA PHE A 787 -13.80 41.73 5.66
C PHE A 787 -13.32 43.08 6.21
N ASP A 788 -13.88 43.55 7.33
CA ASP A 788 -13.50 44.82 7.93
C ASP A 788 -12.03 44.78 8.43
N LEU A 789 -11.61 43.68 9.08
CA LEU A 789 -10.21 43.45 9.46
C LEU A 789 -9.29 43.30 8.23
N PHE A 790 -9.76 42.61 7.19
CA PHE A 790 -9.04 42.49 5.92
C PHE A 790 -8.81 43.86 5.25
N LYS A 791 -9.83 44.73 5.29
CA LYS A 791 -9.75 46.11 4.77
C LYS A 791 -8.74 46.95 5.55
N LEU A 792 -8.68 46.82 6.88
CA LEU A 792 -7.66 47.49 7.70
C LEU A 792 -6.25 47.08 7.27
N ILE A 793 -6.00 45.79 7.06
CA ILE A 793 -4.69 45.30 6.59
C ILE A 793 -4.37 45.85 5.19
N VAL A 794 -5.34 45.87 4.27
CA VAL A 794 -5.12 46.44 2.92
C VAL A 794 -4.84 47.94 2.98
N ASN A 795 -5.48 48.68 3.89
CA ASN A 795 -5.20 50.11 4.09
C ASN A 795 -3.78 50.34 4.63
N ILE A 796 -3.30 49.52 5.58
CA ILE A 796 -1.90 49.57 6.07
C ILE A 796 -0.92 49.26 4.92
N LEU A 797 -1.28 48.34 4.02
CA LEU A 797 -0.44 48.01 2.86
C LEU A 797 -0.39 49.13 1.81
N ASN A 798 -1.46 49.93 1.68
CA ASN A 798 -1.52 51.05 0.73
C ASN A 798 -0.87 52.34 1.26
N ASN A 799 -0.73 52.49 2.58
CA ASN A 799 -0.13 53.68 3.20
C ASN A 799 1.39 53.51 3.43
N GLN A 800 2.19 54.33 2.74
CA GLN A 800 3.55 54.75 3.11
C GLN A 800 4.49 53.66 3.68
N GLU A 801 4.63 52.50 3.02
CA GLU A 801 5.60 51.44 3.41
C GLU A 801 5.55 50.98 4.88
N GLN A 802 4.48 51.30 5.64
CA GLN A 802 4.40 51.05 7.08
C GLN A 802 4.51 49.55 7.41
N HIS A 803 4.04 48.70 6.51
CA HIS A 803 4.14 47.25 6.60
C HIS A 803 5.58 46.69 6.53
N LEU A 804 6.58 47.49 6.14
CA LEU A 804 8.00 47.13 6.17
C LEU A 804 8.66 47.43 7.53
N THR A 805 8.02 48.24 8.37
CA THR A 805 8.47 48.50 9.75
C THR A 805 8.10 47.35 10.68
N SER A 806 8.87 47.13 11.74
CA SER A 806 8.55 46.11 12.76
C SER A 806 7.20 46.36 13.42
N GLN A 807 6.87 47.63 13.72
CA GLN A 807 5.60 48.03 14.33
C GLN A 807 4.41 47.78 13.39
N GLY A 808 4.49 48.20 12.12
CA GLY A 808 3.40 47.95 11.16
C GLY A 808 3.21 46.46 10.84
N LEU A 809 4.28 45.66 10.88
CA LEU A 809 4.17 44.21 10.76
C LEU A 809 3.50 43.57 11.98
N GLU A 810 3.84 44.01 13.20
CA GLU A 810 3.19 43.57 14.44
C GLU A 810 1.69 43.93 14.44
N GLU A 811 1.32 45.11 13.97
CA GLU A 811 -0.09 45.49 13.80
C GLU A 811 -0.83 44.56 12.83
N ILE A 812 -0.23 44.26 11.67
CA ILE A 812 -0.80 43.32 10.69
C ILE A 812 -0.94 41.91 11.30
N VAL A 813 0.04 41.48 12.10
CA VAL A 813 0.00 40.19 12.81
C VAL A 813 -1.12 40.19 13.84
N ASN A 814 -1.25 41.24 14.65
CA ASN A 814 -2.30 41.38 15.68
C ASN A 814 -3.71 41.36 15.06
N ILE A 815 -3.91 42.06 13.93
CA ILE A 815 -5.18 42.04 13.18
C ILE A 815 -5.41 40.66 12.56
N GLY A 816 -4.41 40.11 11.87
CA GLY A 816 -4.53 38.84 11.16
C GLY A 816 -4.64 37.63 12.09
N PHE A 817 -4.18 37.72 13.33
CA PHE A 817 -4.38 36.70 14.36
C PHE A 817 -5.86 36.54 14.69
N SER A 818 -6.63 37.63 14.74
CA SER A 818 -8.09 37.60 14.89
C SER A 818 -8.84 37.07 13.66
N MET A 819 -8.14 36.85 12.54
CA MET A 819 -8.65 36.24 11.31
C MET A 819 -8.17 34.78 11.16
N ASN A 820 -7.24 34.53 10.23
CA ASN A 820 -6.79 33.19 9.85
C ASN A 820 -5.33 32.89 10.26
N LEU A 821 -4.57 33.88 10.75
CA LEU A 821 -3.16 33.68 11.12
C LEU A 821 -3.00 33.02 12.50
N ALA A 822 -4.03 33.00 13.35
CA ALA A 822 -3.98 32.28 14.63
C ALA A 822 -3.62 30.81 14.48
N GLN A 823 -3.94 30.17 13.35
CA GLN A 823 -3.66 28.75 13.10
C GLN A 823 -2.25 28.49 12.54
N SER A 824 -1.49 29.54 12.21
CA SER A 824 -0.16 29.41 11.60
C SER A 824 0.92 29.20 12.67
N SER A 825 1.62 28.06 12.63
CA SER A 825 2.76 27.80 13.52
C SER A 825 3.87 28.84 13.33
N LEU A 826 4.15 29.22 12.08
CA LEU A 826 5.18 30.20 11.71
C LEU A 826 4.98 31.56 12.39
N VAL A 827 3.73 31.96 12.65
CA VAL A 827 3.43 33.22 13.33
C VAL A 827 3.63 33.09 14.85
N ARG A 828 3.21 31.98 15.44
CA ARG A 828 3.38 31.73 16.89
C ARG A 828 4.84 31.57 17.29
N ASP A 829 5.66 31.01 16.41
CA ASP A 829 7.08 30.76 16.66
C ASP A 829 7.93 32.05 16.53
N ASN A 830 7.49 33.00 15.69
CA ASN A 830 8.27 34.21 15.38
C ASN A 830 7.78 35.48 16.09
N PHE A 831 6.57 35.49 16.66
CA PHE A 831 5.99 36.63 17.38
C PHE A 831 5.49 36.17 18.76
N SER A 832 6.18 36.59 19.83
CA SER A 832 5.87 36.18 21.21
C SER A 832 4.84 37.06 21.92
N ASN A 833 4.72 38.35 21.54
CA ASN A 833 3.84 39.34 22.17
C ASN A 833 2.65 39.71 21.26
N ILE A 834 1.78 38.74 20.94
CA ILE A 834 0.61 38.98 20.08
C ILE A 834 -0.59 39.42 20.95
N ILE A 835 -1.13 40.60 20.65
CA ILE A 835 -2.36 41.12 21.28
C ILE A 835 -3.46 41.13 20.21
N PRO A 836 -4.39 40.16 20.19
CA PRO A 836 -5.38 40.04 19.14
C PRO A 836 -6.37 41.22 19.16
N VAL A 837 -6.58 41.84 18.00
CA VAL A 837 -7.55 42.93 17.85
C VAL A 837 -8.97 42.41 18.02
N ALA A 838 -9.80 43.10 18.81
CA ALA A 838 -11.19 42.73 19.01
C ALA A 838 -11.96 42.73 17.67
N ARG A 839 -12.73 41.68 17.41
CA ARG A 839 -13.56 41.59 16.21
C ARG A 839 -14.69 42.63 16.26
N PRO A 840 -14.95 43.38 15.17
CA PRO A 840 -16.10 44.28 15.10
C PRO A 840 -17.41 43.53 15.38
N PRO A 841 -18.28 44.04 16.27
CA PRO A 841 -19.56 43.43 16.52
C PRO A 841 -20.50 43.63 15.33
N LEU A 842 -21.29 42.62 15.02
CA LEU A 842 -22.33 42.75 14.00
C LEU A 842 -23.56 43.47 14.59
N ALA A 843 -24.28 44.21 13.75
CA ALA A 843 -25.49 44.92 14.15
C ALA A 843 -26.60 43.95 14.60
N LYS A 844 -27.26 44.21 15.74
CA LYS A 844 -28.24 43.28 16.35
C LYS A 844 -29.56 43.13 15.56
N ASN A 845 -30.00 44.15 14.82
CA ASN A 845 -31.31 44.17 14.12
C ASN A 845 -31.13 44.22 12.61
N ARG A 846 -30.59 43.14 12.02
CA ARG A 846 -30.38 43.03 10.57
C ARG A 846 -31.65 42.55 9.87
N THR A 847 -31.89 43.03 8.64
CA THR A 847 -32.92 42.50 7.74
C THR A 847 -32.27 42.12 6.41
N ILE A 848 -32.84 41.15 5.69
CA ILE A 848 -32.29 40.73 4.40
C ILE A 848 -32.48 41.89 3.39
N PRO A 849 -31.40 42.44 2.82
CA PRO A 849 -31.47 43.67 2.04
C PRO A 849 -32.13 43.49 0.68
N HIS A 850 -31.99 42.30 0.06
CA HIS A 850 -32.58 42.01 -1.24
C HIS A 850 -32.79 40.50 -1.44
N PRO A 851 -33.88 40.06 -2.11
CA PRO A 851 -34.14 38.64 -2.36
C PRO A 851 -33.04 37.88 -3.11
N GLU A 852 -32.33 38.53 -4.05
CA GLU A 852 -31.18 37.93 -4.77
C GLU A 852 -30.04 37.49 -3.82
N TRP A 853 -29.90 38.13 -2.66
CA TRP A 853 -28.93 37.69 -1.64
C TRP A 853 -29.23 36.26 -1.19
N ILE A 854 -30.50 35.90 -1.02
CA ILE A 854 -30.91 34.54 -0.65
C ILE A 854 -30.60 33.55 -1.77
N ALA A 855 -30.83 33.94 -3.03
CA ALA A 855 -30.49 33.09 -4.18
C ALA A 855 -28.99 32.80 -4.25
N GLY A 856 -28.15 33.81 -3.99
CA GLY A 856 -26.70 33.65 -3.85
C GLY A 856 -26.32 32.73 -2.69
N PHE A 857 -26.83 33.01 -1.49
CA PHE A 857 -26.52 32.24 -0.28
C PHE A 857 -26.91 30.77 -0.40
N VAL A 858 -28.09 30.48 -0.96
CA VAL A 858 -28.59 29.11 -1.18
C VAL A 858 -27.80 28.40 -2.29
N SER A 859 -27.33 29.12 -3.31
CA SER A 859 -26.42 28.55 -4.31
C SER A 859 -25.13 28.00 -3.68
N GLY A 860 -24.64 28.60 -2.60
CA GLY A 860 -23.47 28.11 -1.86
C GLY A 860 -23.78 27.11 -0.72
N LYS A 861 -24.75 27.40 0.16
CA LYS A 861 -25.05 26.58 1.37
C LYS A 861 -26.38 25.80 1.38
N GLY A 862 -27.25 26.02 0.40
CA GLY A 862 -28.54 25.34 0.28
C GLY A 862 -28.46 23.87 -0.15
N SER A 863 -29.50 23.10 0.15
CA SER A 863 -29.67 21.71 -0.27
C SER A 863 -31.14 21.41 -0.52
N PHE A 864 -31.41 20.81 -1.66
CA PHE A 864 -32.73 20.33 -2.07
C PHE A 864 -32.72 18.81 -1.95
N SER A 865 -33.56 18.25 -1.09
CA SER A 865 -33.52 16.81 -0.78
C SER A 865 -34.89 16.17 -0.87
N ILE A 866 -34.88 14.92 -1.35
CA ILE A 866 -36.05 14.06 -1.46
C ILE A 866 -35.83 12.86 -0.54
N TYR A 867 -36.76 12.61 0.37
CA TYR A 867 -36.82 11.40 1.16
C TYR A 867 -37.91 10.51 0.60
N ALA A 868 -37.50 9.37 0.01
CA ALA A 868 -38.40 8.36 -0.54
C ALA A 868 -37.89 6.98 -0.11
N SER A 869 -38.75 6.19 0.54
CA SER A 869 -38.39 4.85 1.05
C SER A 869 -38.46 3.77 -0.05
N GLN A 870 -38.02 2.54 0.26
CA GLN A 870 -38.10 1.35 -0.60
C GLN A 870 -39.51 0.73 -0.76
N SER A 871 -40.45 1.04 0.13
CA SER A 871 -41.86 0.66 0.01
C SER A 871 -42.71 1.84 -0.46
N VAL A 872 -43.77 1.58 -1.23
CA VAL A 872 -44.79 2.59 -1.60
C VAL A 872 -45.63 2.99 -0.38
N ASN A 873 -45.77 2.10 0.61
CA ASN A 873 -46.59 2.34 1.79
C ASN A 873 -45.97 3.32 2.80
N LYS A 874 -44.75 3.81 2.56
CA LYS A 874 -44.10 4.81 3.42
C LYS A 874 -44.10 6.17 2.72
N PRO A 875 -44.32 7.27 3.47
CA PRO A 875 -44.49 8.60 2.90
C PRO A 875 -43.23 9.07 2.15
N VAL A 876 -43.47 9.72 1.01
CA VAL A 876 -42.46 10.54 0.32
C VAL A 876 -42.52 11.94 0.90
N SER A 877 -41.38 12.51 1.27
CA SER A 877 -41.31 13.89 1.77
C SER A 877 -40.19 14.66 1.09
N LEU A 878 -40.45 15.93 0.77
CA LEU A 878 -39.45 16.87 0.32
C LEU A 878 -38.91 17.65 1.51
N SER A 879 -37.61 17.98 1.48
CA SER A 879 -37.06 18.95 2.43
C SER A 879 -36.08 19.90 1.78
N PHE A 880 -36.30 21.18 2.02
CA PHE A 880 -35.35 22.25 1.74
C PHE A 880 -34.53 22.51 3.00
N ARG A 881 -33.20 22.56 2.86
CA ARG A 881 -32.27 22.75 3.97
C ARG A 881 -31.22 23.78 3.60
N VAL A 882 -30.80 24.60 4.56
CA VAL A 882 -29.61 25.43 4.45
C VAL A 882 -28.68 25.05 5.57
N PHE A 883 -27.47 24.62 5.23
CA PHE A 883 -26.47 24.18 6.19
C PHE A 883 -25.52 25.33 6.52
N HIS A 884 -25.33 25.59 7.81
CA HIS A 884 -24.24 26.44 8.28
C HIS A 884 -23.38 25.66 9.26
N TYR A 885 -22.11 25.51 8.93
CA TYR A 885 -21.11 24.82 9.73
C TYR A 885 -20.29 25.87 10.48
N GLU A 886 -19.76 25.49 11.64
CA GLU A 886 -19.10 26.36 12.63
C GLU A 886 -20.11 26.92 13.64
N LEU A 887 -20.26 26.17 14.74
CA LEU A 887 -21.08 26.56 15.89
C LEU A 887 -20.39 27.70 16.64
N ARG A 888 -20.50 28.91 16.12
CA ARG A 888 -20.37 30.14 16.89
C ARG A 888 -21.78 30.59 17.28
N ALA A 889 -21.96 30.97 18.53
CA ALA A 889 -23.25 31.35 19.11
C ALA A 889 -23.97 32.54 18.41
N LYS A 890 -23.35 33.15 17.38
CA LYS A 890 -23.85 34.34 16.66
C LYS A 890 -24.30 34.06 15.22
N ASP A 891 -24.05 32.87 14.66
CA ASP A 891 -24.52 32.49 13.32
C ASP A 891 -25.98 31.98 13.31
N GLU A 892 -26.54 31.75 14.48
CA GLU A 892 -27.97 31.49 14.66
C GLU A 892 -28.83 32.69 14.19
N GLU A 893 -28.35 33.91 14.41
CA GLU A 893 -29.05 35.13 13.98
C GLU A 893 -29.24 35.15 12.45
N LEU A 894 -28.22 34.76 11.68
CA LEU A 894 -28.30 34.75 10.22
C LEU A 894 -29.38 33.79 9.70
N LEU A 895 -29.47 32.58 10.28
CA LEU A 895 -30.50 31.61 9.89
C LEU A 895 -31.88 31.99 10.42
N LYS A 896 -31.97 32.69 11.57
CA LYS A 896 -33.23 33.31 12.03
C LYS A 896 -33.75 34.32 11.01
N LEU A 897 -32.89 35.09 10.35
CA LEU A 897 -33.31 36.02 9.27
C LEU A 897 -34.01 35.29 8.12
N LEU A 898 -33.54 34.08 7.75
CA LEU A 898 -34.21 33.28 6.73
C LEU A 898 -35.60 32.81 7.18
N SER A 899 -35.72 32.41 8.45
CA SER A 899 -37.01 32.04 9.05
C SER A 899 -37.99 33.22 9.04
N TYR A 900 -37.54 34.41 9.42
CA TYR A 900 -38.35 35.63 9.39
C TYR A 900 -38.73 36.03 7.95
N PHE A 901 -37.79 35.94 7.01
CA PHE A 901 -38.02 36.32 5.62
C PHE A 901 -39.07 35.43 4.93
N PHE A 902 -38.96 34.11 5.05
CA PHE A 902 -39.94 33.18 4.46
C PHE A 902 -41.21 33.06 5.30
N ASN A 903 -41.17 33.53 6.55
CA ASN A 903 -42.21 33.34 7.56
C ASN A 903 -42.62 31.86 7.66
N CYS A 904 -41.61 30.96 7.62
CA CYS A 904 -41.74 29.51 7.76
C CYS A 904 -40.37 28.85 7.94
N GLY A 905 -40.36 27.60 8.44
CA GLY A 905 -39.16 26.79 8.64
C GLY A 905 -38.71 26.76 10.10
N ASN A 906 -37.97 25.71 10.46
CA ASN A 906 -37.47 25.50 11.82
C ASN A 906 -35.95 25.43 11.80
N LEU A 907 -35.33 25.83 12.91
CA LEU A 907 -33.90 25.68 13.15
C LEU A 907 -33.66 24.37 13.92
N ASN A 908 -32.80 23.51 13.37
CA ASN A 908 -32.35 22.29 14.01
C ASN A 908 -30.88 22.44 14.41
N TYR A 909 -30.59 22.17 15.69
CA TYR A 909 -29.24 22.21 16.24
C TYR A 909 -28.66 20.80 16.23
N HIS A 910 -27.45 20.66 15.71
CA HIS A 910 -26.69 19.42 15.75
C HIS A 910 -25.38 19.65 16.52
N GLU A 911 -25.39 19.29 17.81
CA GLU A 911 -24.25 19.47 18.71
C GLU A 911 -23.02 18.69 18.22
N ASP A 912 -23.20 17.42 17.81
CA ASP A 912 -22.13 16.55 17.32
C ASP A 912 -21.34 17.13 16.14
N LYS A 913 -22.03 17.86 15.25
CA LYS A 913 -21.43 18.38 14.00
C LYS A 913 -21.08 19.85 14.07
N LYS A 914 -21.28 20.50 15.21
CA LYS A 914 -21.14 21.95 15.36
C LYS A 914 -21.83 22.71 14.22
N ALA A 915 -23.09 22.38 13.94
CA ALA A 915 -23.84 22.93 12.81
C ALA A 915 -25.28 23.30 13.19
N VAL A 916 -25.76 24.40 12.60
CA VAL A 916 -27.16 24.83 12.66
C VAL A 916 -27.77 24.68 11.28
N ILE A 917 -28.96 24.09 11.20
CA ILE A 917 -29.63 23.80 9.93
C ILE A 917 -31.01 24.46 9.94
N PHE A 918 -31.24 25.35 8.98
CA PHE A 918 -32.60 25.82 8.67
C PHE A 918 -33.29 24.80 7.77
N VAL A 919 -34.48 24.32 8.18
CA VAL A 919 -35.19 23.24 7.50
C VAL A 919 -36.66 23.58 7.27
N ILE A 920 -37.12 23.37 6.03
CA ILE A 920 -38.55 23.41 5.66
C ILE A 920 -38.95 22.02 5.14
N ARG A 921 -39.93 21.39 5.80
CA ARG A 921 -40.46 20.06 5.42
C ARG A 921 -41.94 20.06 5.00
N LYS A 922 -42.72 21.05 5.46
CA LYS A 922 -44.15 21.12 5.13
C LYS A 922 -44.30 21.35 3.62
N PHE A 923 -44.99 20.44 2.94
CA PHE A 923 -45.16 20.47 1.49
C PHE A 923 -45.85 21.75 1.00
N GLU A 924 -46.84 22.23 1.75
CA GLU A 924 -47.56 23.49 1.45
C GLU A 924 -46.60 24.70 1.37
N TYR A 925 -45.69 24.84 2.33
CA TYR A 925 -44.68 25.91 2.31
C TYR A 925 -43.69 25.74 1.16
N ILE A 926 -43.32 24.49 0.85
CA ILE A 926 -42.44 24.18 -0.28
C ILE A 926 -43.09 24.60 -1.61
N ASN A 927 -44.34 24.21 -1.82
CA ASN A 927 -45.05 24.40 -3.08
C ASN A 927 -45.45 25.87 -3.31
N HIS A 928 -45.96 26.56 -2.27
CA HIS A 928 -46.50 27.91 -2.42
C HIS A 928 -45.51 29.04 -2.10
N LYS A 929 -44.46 28.79 -1.30
CA LYS A 929 -43.47 29.83 -0.96
C LYS A 929 -42.12 29.60 -1.63
N ILE A 930 -41.52 28.42 -1.45
CA ILE A 930 -40.11 28.18 -1.83
C ILE A 930 -39.92 27.99 -3.33
N ILE A 931 -40.73 27.15 -3.98
CA ILE A 931 -40.62 26.88 -5.41
C ILE A 931 -40.86 28.16 -6.24
N PRO A 932 -41.94 28.95 -6.02
CA PRO A 932 -42.16 30.20 -6.75
C PRO A 932 -41.05 31.22 -6.53
N PHE A 933 -40.50 31.30 -5.31
CA PHE A 933 -39.40 32.19 -4.99
C PHE A 933 -38.16 31.91 -5.84
N PHE A 934 -37.71 30.66 -5.93
CA PHE A 934 -36.50 30.31 -6.70
C PHE A 934 -36.72 30.22 -8.22
N TYR A 935 -37.98 30.21 -8.68
CA TYR A 935 -38.29 30.48 -10.08
C TYR A 935 -38.12 31.97 -10.42
N LYS A 936 -38.50 32.87 -9.51
CA LYS A 936 -38.32 34.32 -9.66
C LYS A 936 -36.86 34.74 -9.48
N TYR A 937 -36.19 34.25 -8.45
CA TYR A 937 -34.79 34.53 -8.11
C TYR A 937 -33.96 33.26 -8.26
N LYS A 938 -33.25 33.14 -9.38
CA LYS A 938 -32.68 31.86 -9.83
C LYS A 938 -31.43 31.47 -9.02
N VAL A 939 -31.45 30.26 -8.45
CA VAL A 939 -30.25 29.57 -7.96
C VAL A 939 -29.33 29.25 -9.15
N LYS A 940 -28.01 29.43 -9.01
CA LYS A 940 -27.03 29.13 -10.05
C LYS A 940 -26.14 27.93 -9.70
N GLY A 941 -25.29 27.52 -10.64
CA GLY A 941 -24.41 26.35 -10.50
C GLY A 941 -25.14 25.02 -10.60
N ILE A 942 -24.53 23.97 -10.08
CA ILE A 942 -25.08 22.61 -10.11
C ILE A 942 -26.38 22.49 -9.31
N LYS A 943 -26.52 23.31 -8.26
CA LYS A 943 -27.74 23.37 -7.43
C LYS A 943 -28.97 23.86 -8.18
N CYS A 944 -28.78 24.63 -9.27
CA CYS A 944 -29.87 24.98 -10.17
C CYS A 944 -30.52 23.74 -10.78
N LYS A 945 -29.69 22.74 -11.15
CA LYS A 945 -30.18 21.47 -11.69
C LYS A 945 -30.89 20.65 -10.61
N ASP A 946 -30.34 20.62 -9.40
CA ASP A 946 -31.00 19.95 -8.26
C ASP A 946 -32.33 20.58 -7.91
N PHE A 947 -32.45 21.91 -7.97
CA PHE A 947 -33.71 22.60 -7.78
C PHE A 947 -34.77 22.23 -8.83
N LYS A 948 -34.39 22.11 -10.10
CA LYS A 948 -35.30 21.69 -11.18
C LYS A 948 -35.81 20.27 -10.99
N ASP A 949 -34.90 19.33 -10.69
CA ASP A 949 -35.28 17.94 -10.41
C ASP A 949 -36.17 17.86 -9.16
N TRP A 950 -35.87 18.67 -8.14
CA TRP A 950 -36.67 18.76 -6.92
C TRP A 950 -38.07 19.33 -7.17
N SER A 951 -38.20 20.33 -8.05
CA SER A 951 -39.51 20.90 -8.40
C SER A 951 -40.34 19.96 -9.27
N GLU A 952 -39.71 19.14 -10.12
CA GLU A 952 -40.41 18.05 -10.83
C GLU A 952 -40.98 17.02 -9.84
N ALA A 953 -40.20 16.61 -8.85
CA ALA A 953 -40.71 15.71 -7.80
C ALA A 953 -41.87 16.34 -7.01
N ALA A 954 -41.85 17.66 -6.78
CA ALA A 954 -42.95 18.37 -6.12
C ALA A 954 -44.26 18.29 -6.93
N LYS A 955 -44.20 18.42 -8.26
CA LYS A 955 -45.38 18.28 -9.14
C LYS A 955 -46.00 16.88 -9.09
N ILE A 956 -45.16 15.84 -8.97
CA ILE A 956 -45.63 14.44 -8.80
C ILE A 956 -46.32 14.26 -7.44
N ILE A 957 -45.86 14.97 -6.42
CA ILE A 957 -46.49 14.95 -5.09
C ILE A 957 -47.81 15.71 -5.09
N GLU A 958 -47.85 16.90 -5.70
CA GLU A 958 -49.04 17.75 -5.85
C GLU A 958 -50.17 17.03 -6.58
N SER A 959 -49.86 16.33 -7.67
CA SER A 959 -50.81 15.50 -8.44
C SER A 959 -51.22 14.19 -7.74
N LYS A 960 -50.72 13.91 -6.52
CA LYS A 960 -50.91 12.64 -5.78
C LYS A 960 -50.41 11.37 -6.50
N ASN A 961 -49.76 11.50 -7.65
CA ASN A 961 -49.19 10.37 -8.41
C ASN A 961 -48.10 9.62 -7.65
N HIS A 962 -47.47 10.23 -6.65
CA HIS A 962 -46.53 9.58 -5.74
C HIS A 962 -47.10 8.38 -4.97
N LEU A 963 -48.44 8.26 -4.85
CA LEU A 963 -49.11 7.10 -4.25
C LEU A 963 -49.17 5.89 -5.19
N THR A 964 -48.89 6.08 -6.48
CA THR A 964 -48.82 5.00 -7.47
C THR A 964 -47.42 4.42 -7.56
N GLN A 965 -47.31 3.12 -7.86
CA GLN A 965 -46.01 2.46 -8.05
C GLN A 965 -45.15 3.15 -9.14
N GLY A 966 -45.80 3.62 -10.22
CA GLY A 966 -45.15 4.34 -11.31
C GLY A 966 -44.55 5.68 -10.86
N GLY A 967 -45.37 6.53 -10.24
CA GLY A 967 -44.91 7.84 -9.74
C GLY A 967 -43.87 7.73 -8.63
N HIS A 968 -43.98 6.73 -7.74
CA HIS A 968 -42.96 6.48 -6.70
C HIS A 968 -41.60 6.09 -7.29
N ASN A 969 -41.60 5.26 -8.34
CA ASN A 969 -40.38 4.89 -9.06
C ASN A 969 -39.76 6.07 -9.81
N GLU A 970 -40.60 6.95 -10.36
CA GLU A 970 -40.15 8.17 -11.02
C GLU A 970 -39.46 9.13 -10.05
N ILE A 971 -40.06 9.38 -8.87
CA ILE A 971 -39.44 10.19 -7.81
C ILE A 971 -38.09 9.59 -7.37
N ARG A 972 -37.97 8.25 -7.31
CA ARG A 972 -36.68 7.60 -7.03
C ARG A 972 -35.65 7.84 -8.13
N ARG A 973 -36.07 7.81 -9.40
CA ARG A 973 -35.20 8.10 -10.54
C ARG A 973 -34.69 9.55 -10.48
N ILE A 974 -35.58 10.49 -10.21
CA ILE A 974 -35.25 11.92 -10.01
C ILE A 974 -34.25 12.06 -8.86
N ARG A 975 -34.51 11.43 -7.69
CA ARG A 975 -33.61 11.47 -6.54
C ARG A 975 -32.20 10.97 -6.84
N LYS A 976 -32.06 9.93 -7.69
CA LYS A 976 -30.74 9.41 -8.10
C LYS A 976 -29.94 10.41 -8.95
N ASN A 977 -30.57 11.42 -9.53
CA ASN A 977 -29.89 12.44 -10.33
C ASN A 977 -29.52 13.71 -9.53
N MET A 978 -29.77 13.74 -8.22
CA MET A 978 -29.59 14.92 -7.37
C MET A 978 -28.41 14.82 -6.39
N ASN A 979 -27.85 15.98 -6.00
CA ASN A 979 -26.82 16.13 -4.96
C ASN A 979 -25.58 15.23 -5.20
N SER A 980 -25.18 14.43 -4.21
CA SER A 980 -24.01 13.54 -4.26
C SER A 980 -24.12 12.40 -5.28
N TYR A 981 -25.31 12.17 -5.84
CA TYR A 981 -25.55 11.16 -6.87
C TYR A 981 -25.48 11.72 -8.30
N ARG A 982 -25.42 13.05 -8.46
CA ARG A 982 -25.26 13.69 -9.77
C ARG A 982 -23.81 13.53 -10.25
N LEU A 983 -23.60 12.61 -11.19
CA LEU A 983 -22.30 12.32 -11.84
C LEU A 983 -21.75 13.52 -12.63
#